data_AF-A0A0G0TVB9-F1
#
_entry.id   AF-A0A0G0TVB9-F1
#
_cell.length_a   1.000
_cell.length_b   1.000
_cell.length_c   1.000
_cell.angle_alpha   90.00
_cell.angle_beta   90.00
_cell.angle_gamma   90.00
#
_symmetry.space_group_name_H-M   'P 1'
#
loop_
_entity.id
_entity.type
_entity.pdbx_description
1 polymer ?
#
loop_
_entity_poly.entity_id
_entity_poly.type
_entity_poly.pdbx_seq_one_letter_code
_entity_poly.pdbx_strand_id
1 'polypeptide(L)'
;MGFKKTIKRISALGIGATMVGATIFGAMAADLSAYPSQYIKDGKFTGVMVIGDKADAQDVIGVSDIAVSLQFAATKPAEAGSSSVSVEGDAWKVGTSTKILEMSEDHTVTTTLENRETLRNITTFIDDSELNALASGIVSNGKGDAPYNQYLYLLGPGATVKSGYVIYAEDDQDVTADFLYFKSGNEIGRYLLEFTTALESDVDDSAGTQTSTGTYLTDFENTELTMFGKSYTIVQARKVSTTTNAGANIKLVLMGGATKDTLLESNTKTYSIDDKDYEVTVDYVDSNSAKITVNGQGTRDLLEGESDKLSDGTTVGVSEILYQDYAGGVHSVTFFLGAQKVELKDTDVRDAGPSNSLKIGDDTIDDAFVVIEGTNDNATFKVNRIHINMTADDDFYVPAGGKLSENPDLTEPEVLFTNNWDVEYKGLSEEPLETIEIETSGNKRYNLKFKDGDGNDVKVPLIEAVAASNLEFGEKDKALINTEVRNITKDDYLVVTDIAESRGERKTYVLQYTGADKLSADSPVVKFKNLGDGKTIEQTYTNSSPLATLKIGGADYKVYLGTDADASANDFNVQVDLDASGALGTTDNVTVNITTFYGMEIGIENASIRDSGSGVNVGTVVSFKTPDNTREGGTTEDTVETLQATDLVVNLTADSNTKVVLGLLTGYTAGQKVAGGADKLSLR
;
A
#
# COMPACT_ATOMS: atom_id res chain seq x y z
N MET A 1 -40.74 -27.62 27.91
CA MET A 1 -39.82 -28.78 28.05
C MET A 1 -38.42 -28.27 27.78
N GLY A 2 -37.42 -28.28 28.65
CA GLY A 2 -37.30 -28.66 30.05
C GLY A 2 -36.02 -28.01 30.59
N PHE A 3 -36.15 -27.29 31.69
CA PHE A 3 -35.14 -26.52 32.44
C PHE A 3 -34.05 -27.38 33.09
N LYS A 4 -32.87 -26.78 33.36
CA LYS A 4 -32.19 -26.64 34.70
C LYS A 4 -30.75 -26.10 34.49
N LYS A 5 -30.40 -24.85 34.82
CA LYS A 5 -30.00 -24.31 36.15
C LYS A 5 -29.18 -25.28 37.01
N THR A 6 -27.97 -24.89 37.45
CA THR A 6 -27.68 -24.52 38.87
C THR A 6 -26.26 -23.97 39.05
N ILE A 7 -26.19 -22.99 39.95
CA ILE A 7 -25.11 -22.12 40.42
C ILE A 7 -24.54 -22.66 41.75
N LYS A 8 -23.27 -22.32 42.06
CA LYS A 8 -22.58 -22.24 43.38
C LYS A 8 -22.33 -23.54 44.17
N ARG A 9 -21.09 -23.74 44.62
CA ARG A 9 -20.61 -23.32 45.97
C ARG A 9 -19.10 -23.55 46.19
N ILE A 10 -18.50 -22.53 46.77
CA ILE A 10 -17.22 -22.47 47.50
C ILE A 10 -17.30 -23.27 48.81
N SER A 11 -16.13 -23.59 49.39
CA SER A 11 -15.79 -24.13 50.72
C SER A 11 -15.81 -25.67 50.85
N ALA A 12 -14.85 -26.35 51.47
CA ALA A 12 -13.98 -25.94 52.59
C ALA A 12 -12.63 -26.69 52.64
N LEU A 13 -11.63 -25.99 53.18
CA LEU A 13 -10.46 -26.53 53.87
C LEU A 13 -10.87 -27.55 54.94
N GLY A 14 -10.10 -28.64 55.08
CA GLY A 14 -10.26 -29.59 56.17
C GLY A 14 -9.24 -30.73 56.12
N ILE A 15 -8.18 -30.56 56.88
CA ILE A 15 -7.06 -31.48 57.14
C ILE A 15 -7.55 -32.88 57.56
N GLY A 16 -6.92 -33.94 57.02
CA GLY A 16 -7.08 -35.31 57.50
C GLY A 16 -6.11 -36.28 56.84
N ALA A 17 -4.96 -36.50 57.47
CA ALA A 17 -3.94 -37.43 57.03
C ALA A 17 -4.44 -38.89 56.99
N THR A 18 -4.20 -39.57 55.88
CA THR A 18 -4.01 -41.03 55.85
C THR A 18 -2.80 -41.36 54.99
N MET A 19 -1.65 -41.47 55.65
CA MET A 19 -0.51 -42.26 55.19
C MET A 19 -0.93 -43.74 55.23
N VAL A 20 -1.17 -44.34 54.07
CA VAL A 20 -0.95 -45.78 53.85
C VAL A 20 -0.06 -45.87 52.62
N GLY A 21 1.21 -46.15 52.89
CA GLY A 21 2.19 -46.41 51.86
C GLY A 21 2.04 -47.78 51.22
N ALA A 22 2.97 -47.99 50.29
CA ALA A 22 3.38 -49.23 49.65
C ALA A 22 2.79 -49.50 48.24
N THR A 23 3.65 -49.18 47.27
CA THR A 23 4.05 -50.11 46.20
C THR A 23 2.98 -50.59 45.22
N ILE A 24 2.54 -49.73 44.29
CA ILE A 24 2.09 -50.18 42.96
C ILE A 24 2.52 -49.15 41.90
N PHE A 25 3.83 -48.92 41.76
CA PHE A 25 4.42 -48.71 40.43
C PHE A 25 5.73 -49.50 40.46
N GLY A 26 5.74 -50.59 39.69
CA GLY A 26 6.86 -51.52 39.63
C GLY A 26 8.15 -50.78 39.29
N ALA A 27 9.25 -51.31 39.81
CA ALA A 27 10.60 -50.94 39.45
C ALA A 27 10.83 -51.13 37.94
N MET A 28 10.45 -50.13 37.15
CA MET A 28 11.19 -49.76 35.95
C MET A 28 12.44 -49.09 36.49
N ALA A 29 13.61 -49.62 36.17
CA ALA A 29 14.84 -48.87 36.35
C ALA A 29 14.66 -47.57 35.55
N ALA A 30 14.40 -46.46 36.25
CA ALA A 30 14.44 -45.15 35.63
C ALA A 30 15.87 -44.99 35.13
N ASP A 31 16.03 -44.95 33.82
CA ASP A 31 17.32 -44.67 33.22
C ASP A 31 17.73 -43.26 33.68
N LEU A 32 18.90 -43.15 34.33
CA LEU A 32 19.42 -41.85 34.73
C LEU A 32 19.74 -40.98 33.52
N SER A 33 19.84 -41.56 32.32
CA SER A 33 19.95 -40.80 31.07
C SER A 33 18.72 -39.92 30.80
N ALA A 34 17.56 -40.26 31.35
CA ALA A 34 16.35 -39.47 31.21
C ALA A 34 16.31 -38.27 32.18
N TYR A 35 17.18 -38.23 33.21
CA TYR A 35 17.23 -37.13 34.17
C TYR A 35 17.54 -35.81 33.47
N PRO A 36 16.76 -34.73 33.70
CA PRO A 36 15.66 -34.58 34.66
C PRO A 36 14.22 -34.81 34.12
N SER A 37 14.06 -35.10 32.83
CA SER A 37 12.78 -35.08 32.09
C SER A 37 11.67 -35.98 32.66
N GLN A 38 12.02 -37.12 33.27
CA GLN A 38 11.07 -38.04 33.91
C GLN A 38 10.34 -37.44 35.12
N TYR A 39 10.80 -36.30 35.63
CA TYR A 39 10.21 -35.57 36.75
C TYR A 39 9.56 -34.25 36.34
N ILE A 40 9.50 -33.94 35.04
CA ILE A 40 8.98 -32.68 34.50
C ILE A 40 7.84 -32.99 33.53
N LYS A 41 6.67 -32.40 33.78
CA LYS A 41 5.50 -32.49 32.91
C LYS A 41 4.89 -31.12 32.71
N ASP A 42 4.65 -30.73 31.46
CA ASP A 42 4.08 -29.43 31.09
C ASP A 42 4.87 -28.24 31.66
N GLY A 43 6.21 -28.33 31.66
CA GLY A 43 7.10 -27.30 32.24
C GLY A 43 6.97 -27.17 33.76
N LYS A 44 6.51 -28.21 34.46
CA LYS A 44 6.39 -28.22 35.92
C LYS A 44 7.00 -29.48 36.50
N PHE A 45 7.73 -29.32 37.61
CA PHE A 45 8.20 -30.45 38.40
C PHE A 45 7.01 -31.22 39.01
N THR A 46 6.97 -32.53 38.82
CA THR A 46 5.86 -33.41 39.28
C THR A 46 6.24 -34.34 40.43
N GLY A 47 7.40 -34.14 41.06
CA GLY A 47 7.87 -34.95 42.18
C GLY A 47 7.64 -34.32 43.56
N VAL A 48 7.99 -35.08 44.60
CA VAL A 48 8.10 -34.58 45.98
C VAL A 48 9.50 -34.89 46.46
N MET A 49 10.22 -33.87 46.93
CA MET A 49 11.52 -34.04 47.59
C MET A 49 11.27 -34.28 49.07
N VAL A 50 11.77 -35.40 49.60
CA VAL A 50 11.60 -35.79 51.00
C VAL A 50 12.95 -35.78 51.68
N ILE A 51 13.08 -34.99 52.73
CA ILE A 51 14.25 -34.94 53.59
C ILE A 51 13.84 -35.46 54.97
N GLY A 52 14.64 -36.33 55.56
CA GLY A 52 14.39 -36.84 56.91
C GLY A 52 14.58 -35.75 57.97
N ASP A 53 13.85 -35.83 59.07
CA ASP A 53 13.96 -34.90 60.22
C ASP A 53 15.34 -34.93 60.91
N LYS A 54 16.14 -35.96 60.63
CA LYS A 54 17.52 -36.17 61.09
C LYS A 54 18.55 -36.15 59.96
N ALA A 55 18.21 -35.62 58.77
CA ALA A 55 19.16 -35.52 57.68
C ALA A 55 20.32 -34.58 58.06
N ASP A 56 21.54 -34.92 57.62
CA ASP A 56 22.69 -34.06 57.85
C ASP A 56 22.51 -32.76 57.05
N ALA A 57 23.12 -31.66 57.51
CA ALA A 57 22.99 -30.36 56.83
C ALA A 57 23.44 -30.41 55.36
N GLN A 58 24.36 -31.32 55.01
CA GLN A 58 24.82 -31.56 53.64
C GLN A 58 23.73 -32.19 52.75
N ASP A 59 22.87 -33.05 53.30
CA ASP A 59 21.76 -33.65 52.55
C ASP A 59 20.65 -32.63 52.28
N VAL A 60 20.43 -31.69 53.22
CA VAL A 60 19.50 -30.58 53.04
C VAL A 60 19.94 -29.66 51.90
N ILE A 61 21.25 -29.38 51.82
CA ILE A 61 21.84 -28.59 50.73
C ILE A 61 21.75 -29.36 49.42
N GLY A 62 22.12 -30.65 49.39
CA GLY A 62 22.06 -31.45 48.18
C GLY A 62 20.65 -31.59 47.60
N VAL A 63 19.62 -31.67 48.45
CA VAL A 63 18.22 -31.65 47.97
C VAL A 63 17.80 -30.27 47.46
N SER A 64 18.36 -29.19 48.00
CA SER A 64 18.15 -27.84 47.48
C SER A 64 18.79 -27.65 46.10
N ASP A 65 19.98 -28.22 45.87
CA ASP A 65 20.64 -28.20 44.55
C ASP A 65 19.84 -29.00 43.50
N ILE A 66 19.33 -30.17 43.91
CA ILE A 66 18.43 -30.97 43.07
C ILE A 66 17.15 -30.18 42.75
N ALA A 67 16.56 -29.49 43.74
CA ALA A 67 15.38 -28.65 43.56
C ALA A 67 15.60 -27.55 42.52
N VAL A 68 16.73 -26.84 42.61
CA VAL A 68 17.10 -25.76 41.68
C VAL A 68 17.35 -26.32 40.28
N SER A 69 18.06 -27.45 40.16
CA SER A 69 18.29 -28.10 38.85
C SER A 69 17.00 -28.53 38.15
N LEU A 70 16.02 -29.03 38.93
CA LEU A 70 14.72 -29.45 38.43
C LEU A 70 13.82 -28.26 38.10
N GLN A 71 13.95 -27.14 38.83
CA GLN A 71 13.27 -25.90 38.53
C GLN A 71 13.80 -25.28 37.23
N PHE A 72 15.11 -25.33 36.99
CA PHE A 72 15.73 -24.86 35.75
C PHE A 72 15.30 -25.69 34.53
N ALA A 73 15.18 -27.00 34.70
CA ALA A 73 14.69 -27.87 33.62
C ALA A 73 13.15 -27.84 33.45
N ALA A 74 12.41 -27.30 34.43
CA ALA A 74 10.96 -27.07 34.36
C ALA A 74 10.62 -25.78 33.61
N THR A 75 11.14 -25.65 32.38
CA THR A 75 10.71 -24.62 31.43
C THR A 75 9.61 -25.20 30.55
N LYS A 76 8.60 -24.39 30.21
CA LYS A 76 7.71 -24.72 29.10
C LYS A 76 8.56 -24.54 27.84
N PRO A 77 8.67 -25.52 26.93
CA PRO A 77 9.26 -25.25 25.63
C PRO A 77 8.48 -24.07 25.05
N ALA A 78 9.15 -22.95 24.78
CA ALA A 78 8.74 -22.17 23.62
C ALA A 78 8.69 -23.18 22.48
N GLU A 79 7.59 -23.23 21.74
CA GLU A 79 7.56 -24.05 20.54
C GLU A 79 8.81 -23.66 19.75
N ALA A 80 9.76 -24.60 19.66
CA ALA A 80 10.86 -24.48 18.73
C ALA A 80 10.23 -24.61 17.35
N GLY A 81 9.67 -23.49 16.89
CA GLY A 81 9.52 -23.20 15.48
C GLY A 81 10.92 -23.15 14.92
N SER A 82 11.46 -24.33 14.61
CA SER A 82 12.32 -24.52 13.46
C SER A 82 11.52 -24.07 12.25
N SER A 83 11.52 -22.76 12.05
CA SER A 83 10.98 -22.04 10.92
C SER A 83 11.53 -20.63 11.08
N SER A 84 12.72 -20.41 10.54
CA SER A 84 12.88 -19.20 9.75
C SER A 84 11.72 -19.19 8.77
N VAL A 85 10.62 -18.54 9.12
CA VAL A 85 9.59 -18.23 8.13
C VAL A 85 10.22 -17.13 7.29
N SER A 86 11.08 -17.52 6.34
CA SER A 86 11.20 -16.71 5.14
C SER A 86 9.80 -16.75 4.55
N VAL A 87 9.14 -15.60 4.56
CA VAL A 87 7.84 -15.44 3.91
C VAL A 87 8.10 -15.38 2.40
N GLU A 88 8.67 -16.45 1.86
CA GLU A 88 8.98 -16.56 0.45
C GLU A 88 7.64 -16.79 -0.28
N GLY A 89 7.06 -15.72 -0.82
CA GLY A 89 5.84 -15.76 -1.62
C GLY A 89 4.65 -14.95 -1.10
N ASP A 90 4.77 -14.23 0.02
CA ASP A 90 3.76 -13.24 0.41
C ASP A 90 4.05 -11.90 -0.26
N ALA A 91 3.03 -11.30 -0.85
CA ALA A 91 3.19 -10.12 -1.66
C ALA A 91 1.95 -9.24 -1.64
N TRP A 92 2.16 -7.97 -1.34
CA TRP A 92 1.21 -6.91 -1.62
C TRP A 92 1.31 -6.52 -3.09
N LYS A 93 0.18 -6.58 -3.82
CA LYS A 93 0.16 -6.37 -5.27
C LYS A 93 -0.47 -5.04 -5.66
N VAL A 94 0.27 -4.27 -6.44
CA VAL A 94 -0.18 -3.10 -7.20
C VAL A 94 -0.54 -3.56 -8.63
N GLY A 95 -1.56 -2.97 -9.24
CA GLY A 95 -2.11 -3.38 -10.54
C GLY A 95 -3.43 -4.17 -10.42
N THR A 96 -4.22 -3.92 -9.38
CA THR A 96 -5.59 -4.45 -9.25
C THR A 96 -6.60 -3.34 -9.52
N SER A 97 -7.88 -3.68 -9.77
CA SER A 97 -8.92 -2.68 -10.08
C SER A 97 -9.14 -1.61 -9.01
N THR A 98 -8.61 -1.80 -7.78
CA THR A 98 -8.70 -0.85 -6.68
C THR A 98 -7.34 -0.24 -6.30
N LYS A 99 -6.26 -0.65 -6.96
CA LYS A 99 -4.87 -0.23 -6.68
C LYS A 99 -4.10 -0.22 -7.99
N ILE A 100 -4.12 0.91 -8.67
CA ILE A 100 -3.43 1.12 -9.95
C ILE A 100 -2.29 2.11 -9.67
N LEU A 101 -1.19 1.94 -10.39
CA LEU A 101 -0.10 2.91 -10.44
C LEU A 101 0.17 3.19 -11.90
N GLU A 102 0.02 4.42 -12.31
CA GLU A 102 0.24 4.88 -13.67
C GLU A 102 1.67 5.42 -13.84
N MET A 103 2.06 5.56 -15.09
CA MET A 103 3.32 6.19 -15.44
C MET A 103 3.24 7.68 -15.14
N SER A 104 4.21 8.20 -14.37
CA SER A 104 4.33 9.62 -14.10
C SER A 104 4.96 10.36 -15.27
N GLU A 105 4.45 11.56 -15.55
CA GLU A 105 5.08 12.49 -16.48
C GLU A 105 5.97 13.49 -15.72
N ASP A 106 7.30 13.44 -15.93
CA ASP A 106 8.17 14.48 -15.38
C ASP A 106 8.06 15.76 -16.21
N HIS A 107 7.14 16.63 -15.79
CA HIS A 107 6.90 17.87 -16.49
C HIS A 107 7.95 18.92 -16.09
N THR A 108 9.04 18.99 -16.87
CA THR A 108 9.96 20.12 -16.80
C THR A 108 9.23 21.39 -17.25
N VAL A 109 8.74 22.20 -16.30
CA VAL A 109 8.62 23.68 -16.35
C VAL A 109 7.85 24.14 -15.09
N THR A 110 8.55 24.87 -14.20
CA THR A 110 8.05 25.74 -13.12
C THR A 110 7.54 25.13 -11.80
N THR A 111 8.50 24.74 -10.96
CA THR A 111 8.68 25.09 -9.53
C THR A 111 7.58 24.98 -8.47
N THR A 112 6.37 24.45 -8.69
CA THR A 112 5.43 24.33 -7.55
C THR A 112 4.54 23.10 -7.42
N LEU A 113 4.42 22.21 -8.39
CA LEU A 113 3.70 20.93 -8.19
C LEU A 113 4.36 19.87 -9.08
N GLU A 114 5.06 18.90 -8.46
CA GLU A 114 5.50 17.69 -9.16
C GLU A 114 4.24 16.85 -9.42
N ASN A 115 3.77 16.83 -10.67
CA ASN A 115 2.63 15.99 -11.10
C ASN A 115 3.12 14.54 -11.25
N ARG A 116 3.41 13.88 -10.12
CA ARG A 116 3.95 12.52 -10.07
C ARG A 116 2.99 11.63 -9.29
N GLU A 117 2.52 10.56 -9.91
CA GLU A 117 1.88 9.48 -9.19
C GLU A 117 2.95 8.56 -8.62
N THR A 118 3.00 8.51 -7.30
CA THR A 118 3.97 7.74 -6.53
C THR A 118 3.29 6.57 -5.86
N LEU A 119 4.09 5.63 -5.34
CA LEU A 119 3.59 4.50 -4.54
C LEU A 119 2.66 4.93 -3.37
N ARG A 120 2.87 6.13 -2.82
CA ARG A 120 2.03 6.71 -1.77
C ARG A 120 0.57 6.95 -2.21
N ASN A 121 0.35 7.19 -3.50
CA ASN A 121 -0.97 7.50 -4.03
C ASN A 121 -1.88 6.29 -4.03
N ILE A 122 -1.29 5.10 -4.16
CA ILE A 122 -1.99 3.81 -4.06
C ILE A 122 -2.42 3.54 -2.62
N THR A 123 -1.49 3.66 -1.67
CA THR A 123 -1.75 3.54 -0.24
C THR A 123 -0.70 4.29 0.55
N THR A 124 -1.09 4.74 1.75
CA THR A 124 -0.16 5.39 2.67
C THR A 124 0.65 4.39 3.50
N PHE A 125 0.13 3.18 3.70
CA PHE A 125 0.80 2.10 4.42
C PHE A 125 0.24 0.72 4.05
N ILE A 126 0.99 -0.32 4.42
CA ILE A 126 0.66 -1.75 4.35
C ILE A 126 0.71 -2.29 5.79
N ASP A 127 -0.20 -3.19 6.16
CA ASP A 127 -0.28 -3.82 7.48
C ASP A 127 -0.50 -5.34 7.39
N ASP A 128 -0.80 -5.99 8.52
CA ASP A 128 -1.01 -7.44 8.62
C ASP A 128 -2.22 -7.98 7.87
N SER A 129 -3.14 -7.12 7.42
CA SER A 129 -4.26 -7.53 6.57
C SER A 129 -3.84 -7.77 5.11
N GLU A 130 -2.69 -7.22 4.73
CA GLU A 130 -2.19 -7.19 3.36
C GLU A 130 -0.86 -7.93 3.19
N LEU A 131 -0.04 -8.00 4.25
CA LEU A 131 1.25 -8.69 4.27
C LEU A 131 1.46 -9.37 5.62
N ASN A 132 1.45 -10.69 5.64
CA ASN A 132 1.64 -11.53 6.85
C ASN A 132 2.99 -11.29 7.52
N ALA A 133 4.02 -10.87 6.77
CA ALA A 133 5.30 -10.48 7.37
C ALA A 133 5.14 -9.33 8.39
N LEU A 134 4.09 -8.52 8.29
CA LEU A 134 3.77 -7.44 9.21
C LEU A 134 2.83 -7.87 10.36
N ALA A 135 2.64 -9.17 10.59
CA ALA A 135 1.76 -9.69 11.63
C ALA A 135 1.96 -9.03 13.01
N SER A 136 0.88 -8.58 13.63
CA SER A 136 0.89 -8.06 15.00
C SER A 136 1.38 -9.11 16.00
N GLY A 137 1.93 -8.67 17.13
CA GLY A 137 2.55 -9.56 18.12
C GLY A 137 2.46 -9.06 19.56
N ILE A 138 3.10 -9.78 20.48
CA ILE A 138 3.17 -9.43 21.90
C ILE A 138 4.59 -9.70 22.40
N VAL A 139 5.17 -8.72 23.09
CA VAL A 139 6.37 -8.92 23.91
C VAL A 139 5.93 -9.03 25.37
N SER A 140 6.42 -10.04 26.09
CA SER A 140 6.12 -10.22 27.51
C SER A 140 7.41 -10.13 28.34
N ASN A 141 7.40 -9.33 29.40
CA ASN A 141 8.52 -9.21 30.33
C ASN A 141 8.06 -9.07 31.79
N GLY A 142 8.99 -8.74 32.69
CA GLY A 142 8.71 -8.54 34.12
C GLY A 142 7.69 -7.42 34.44
N LYS A 143 7.42 -6.52 33.48
CA LYS A 143 6.45 -5.42 33.60
C LYS A 143 5.07 -5.75 33.04
N GLY A 144 4.95 -6.81 32.26
CA GLY A 144 3.68 -7.28 31.70
C GLY A 144 3.76 -7.55 30.21
N ASP A 145 2.58 -7.59 29.58
CA ASP A 145 2.44 -7.80 28.14
C ASP A 145 2.38 -6.45 27.41
N ALA A 146 3.18 -6.33 26.36
CA ALA A 146 3.25 -5.19 25.45
C ALA A 146 2.84 -5.64 24.04
N PRO A 147 1.54 -5.69 23.72
CA PRO A 147 1.03 -5.96 22.37
C PRO A 147 1.43 -4.85 21.38
N TYR A 148 1.80 -5.23 20.16
CA TYR A 148 2.24 -4.32 19.10
C TYR A 148 1.64 -4.67 17.72
N ASN A 149 1.53 -3.64 16.87
CA ASN A 149 1.19 -3.75 15.47
C ASN A 149 2.41 -3.37 14.60
N GLN A 150 2.47 -3.83 13.35
CA GLN A 150 3.52 -3.45 12.41
C GLN A 150 2.93 -2.85 11.12
N TYR A 151 3.68 -1.94 10.51
CA TYR A 151 3.31 -1.26 9.28
C TYR A 151 4.53 -1.03 8.39
N LEU A 152 4.33 -1.06 7.08
CA LEU A 152 5.25 -0.50 6.10
C LEU A 152 4.61 0.73 5.46
N TYR A 153 5.16 1.90 5.76
CA TYR A 153 4.76 3.16 5.15
C TYR A 153 5.51 3.36 3.84
N LEU A 154 4.78 3.73 2.79
CA LEU A 154 5.34 4.15 1.50
C LEU A 154 5.30 5.68 1.42
N LEU A 155 5.62 6.33 2.52
CA LEU A 155 5.63 7.78 2.62
C LEU A 155 7.00 8.30 2.18
N GLY A 156 7.08 9.56 1.79
CA GLY A 156 8.31 10.33 1.96
C GLY A 156 8.19 11.12 3.27
N PRO A 157 9.27 11.49 3.96
CA PRO A 157 9.14 12.16 5.25
C PRO A 157 8.76 13.62 5.00
N GLY A 158 7.46 13.93 5.11
CA GLY A 158 6.97 15.32 5.12
C GLY A 158 5.69 15.58 4.33
N ALA A 159 5.41 16.88 4.16
CA ALA A 159 4.30 17.39 3.36
C ALA A 159 4.52 17.24 1.84
N THR A 160 5.75 16.93 1.42
CA THR A 160 6.10 16.62 0.04
C THR A 160 6.21 15.11 -0.16
N VAL A 161 5.53 14.60 -1.19
CA VAL A 161 5.51 13.18 -1.53
C VAL A 161 6.83 12.81 -2.19
N LYS A 162 7.66 12.01 -1.50
CA LYS A 162 8.99 11.57 -1.95
C LYS A 162 9.12 10.06 -1.82
N SER A 163 8.47 9.33 -2.73
CA SER A 163 8.55 7.87 -2.83
C SER A 163 8.81 7.46 -4.29
N GLY A 164 8.85 6.15 -4.56
CA GLY A 164 9.04 5.60 -5.90
C GLY A 164 7.89 5.91 -6.84
N TYR A 165 8.18 6.06 -8.13
CA TYR A 165 7.20 6.34 -9.19
C TYR A 165 7.66 5.77 -10.53
N VAL A 166 6.73 5.52 -11.45
CA VAL A 166 7.07 4.93 -12.76
C VAL A 166 7.43 6.03 -13.77
N ILE A 167 8.52 5.86 -14.51
CA ILE A 167 8.96 6.79 -15.57
C ILE A 167 9.39 6.04 -16.83
N TYR A 168 9.34 6.72 -17.97
CA TYR A 168 10.04 6.30 -19.18
C TYR A 168 11.27 7.19 -19.39
N ALA A 169 12.46 6.61 -19.20
CA ALA A 169 13.73 7.35 -19.20
C ALA A 169 14.89 6.49 -19.75
N GLU A 170 16.07 7.08 -19.90
CA GLU A 170 17.33 6.38 -20.12
C GLU A 170 18.04 6.23 -18.77
N ASP A 171 18.45 5.01 -18.41
CA ASP A 171 19.19 4.72 -17.17
C ASP A 171 20.70 4.97 -17.32
N ASP A 172 21.45 4.76 -16.24
CA ASP A 172 22.91 4.95 -16.20
C ASP A 172 23.70 3.92 -17.02
N GLN A 173 23.01 2.92 -17.59
CA GLN A 173 23.58 1.90 -18.47
C GLN A 173 23.18 2.12 -19.94
N ASP A 174 22.72 3.33 -20.28
CA ASP A 174 22.26 3.75 -21.61
C ASP A 174 21.06 2.92 -22.12
N VAL A 175 20.21 2.40 -21.23
CA VAL A 175 18.99 1.65 -21.57
C VAL A 175 17.77 2.56 -21.45
N THR A 176 17.08 2.78 -22.57
CA THR A 176 15.80 3.50 -22.58
C THR A 176 14.62 2.52 -22.42
N ALA A 177 13.89 2.62 -21.31
CA ALA A 177 12.72 1.79 -21.01
C ALA A 177 11.79 2.47 -19.98
N ASP A 178 10.72 1.78 -19.59
CA ASP A 178 9.97 2.09 -18.38
C ASP A 178 10.64 1.50 -17.14
N PHE A 179 10.68 2.28 -16.06
CA PHE A 179 11.31 1.91 -14.80
C PHE A 179 10.41 2.33 -13.63
N LEU A 180 10.37 1.51 -12.57
CA LEU A 180 10.06 2.03 -11.25
C LEU A 180 11.30 2.72 -10.71
N TYR A 181 11.19 4.02 -10.49
CA TYR A 181 12.32 4.88 -10.18
C TYR A 181 12.24 5.42 -8.75
N PHE A 182 13.35 5.30 -8.01
CA PHE A 182 13.57 5.96 -6.72
C PHE A 182 14.70 6.95 -6.87
N LYS A 183 14.41 8.23 -6.66
CA LYS A 183 15.42 9.29 -6.73
C LYS A 183 16.31 9.28 -5.49
N SER A 184 17.61 9.55 -5.66
CA SER A 184 18.55 9.75 -4.57
C SER A 184 18.02 10.76 -3.54
N GLY A 185 18.09 10.36 -2.26
CA GLY A 185 17.59 11.09 -1.09
C GLY A 185 16.07 11.05 -0.90
N ASN A 186 15.31 10.35 -1.73
CA ASN A 186 13.90 10.06 -1.48
C ASN A 186 13.73 8.77 -0.67
N GLU A 187 12.56 8.59 -0.06
CA GLU A 187 12.25 7.44 0.78
C GLU A 187 11.88 6.23 -0.11
N ILE A 188 12.48 5.08 0.20
CA ILE A 188 12.08 3.78 -0.34
C ILE A 188 10.86 3.28 0.45
N GLY A 189 10.93 3.38 1.78
CA GLY A 189 9.82 3.15 2.68
C GLY A 189 10.24 3.32 4.15
N ARG A 190 9.27 3.20 5.05
CA ARG A 190 9.49 3.22 6.49
C ARG A 190 8.77 2.09 7.19
N TYR A 191 9.54 1.25 7.85
CA TYR A 191 9.01 0.29 8.79
C TYR A 191 8.58 0.99 10.08
N LEU A 192 7.44 0.58 10.63
CA LEU A 192 6.98 0.98 11.96
C LEU A 192 6.52 -0.26 12.74
N LEU A 193 7.05 -0.42 13.95
CA LEU A 193 6.45 -1.22 15.00
C LEU A 193 5.87 -0.30 16.07
N GLU A 194 4.58 -0.43 16.36
CA GLU A 194 3.87 0.39 17.35
C GLU A 194 3.30 -0.47 18.48
N PHE A 195 3.76 -0.23 19.70
CA PHE A 195 3.21 -0.83 20.90
C PHE A 195 1.89 -0.14 21.29
N THR A 196 0.81 -0.90 21.34
CA THR A 196 -0.50 -0.43 21.84
C THR A 196 -0.50 -0.25 23.36
N THR A 197 0.36 -1.00 24.05
CA THR A 197 0.77 -0.77 25.44
C THR A 197 2.29 -0.76 25.46
N ALA A 198 2.88 0.35 25.91
CA ALA A 198 4.33 0.54 25.84
C ALA A 198 5.11 -0.60 26.49
N LEU A 199 6.23 -0.97 25.88
CA LEU A 199 7.18 -1.91 26.47
C LEU A 199 7.96 -1.16 27.58
N GLU A 200 7.89 -1.65 28.82
CA GLU A 200 8.45 -0.97 29.99
C GLU A 200 9.65 -1.72 30.59
N SER A 201 10.61 -0.95 31.11
CA SER A 201 11.75 -1.45 31.90
C SER A 201 12.04 -0.50 33.05
N ASP A 202 12.53 -1.04 34.17
CA ASP A 202 13.22 -0.22 35.15
C ASP A 202 14.53 0.32 34.57
N VAL A 203 15.00 1.44 35.13
CA VAL A 203 16.34 1.97 34.90
C VAL A 203 17.25 1.44 36.00
N ASP A 204 18.11 0.49 35.66
CA ASP A 204 18.95 -0.25 36.62
C ASP A 204 20.43 0.12 36.53
N ASP A 205 21.15 -0.06 37.63
CA ASP A 205 22.60 -0.13 37.62
C ASP A 205 23.11 -1.49 37.11
N SER A 206 24.43 -1.66 37.02
CA SER A 206 25.05 -2.91 36.58
C SER A 206 24.83 -4.10 37.54
N ALA A 207 24.23 -3.87 38.71
CA ALA A 207 23.86 -4.92 39.66
C ALA A 207 22.37 -5.28 39.56
N GLY A 208 21.63 -4.71 38.59
CA GLY A 208 20.19 -4.94 38.43
C GLY A 208 19.34 -4.26 39.50
N THR A 209 19.87 -3.23 40.16
CA THR A 209 19.11 -2.43 41.13
C THR A 209 18.60 -1.15 40.49
N GLN A 210 17.31 -0.89 40.62
CA GLN A 210 16.68 0.33 40.10
C GLN A 210 17.33 1.59 40.68
N THR A 211 17.74 2.51 39.81
CA THR A 211 18.38 3.77 40.15
C THR A 211 18.12 4.85 39.11
N SER A 212 18.00 6.10 39.55
CA SER A 212 17.77 7.24 38.66
C SER A 212 18.94 7.55 37.70
N THR A 213 20.11 6.98 37.95
CA THR A 213 21.30 7.14 37.10
C THR A 213 21.72 5.85 36.42
N GLY A 214 20.89 4.82 36.48
CA GLY A 214 21.13 3.54 35.84
C GLY A 214 21.30 3.66 34.33
N THR A 215 22.02 2.70 33.77
CA THR A 215 22.27 2.56 32.33
C THR A 215 21.76 1.25 31.76
N TYR A 216 21.23 0.36 32.59
CA TYR A 216 20.74 -0.95 32.20
C TYR A 216 19.21 -0.89 32.13
N LEU A 217 18.65 -1.54 31.11
CA LEU A 217 17.21 -1.68 30.92
C LEU A 217 16.89 -3.17 30.93
N THR A 218 17.13 -3.82 32.08
CA THR A 218 17.25 -5.28 32.17
C THR A 218 15.95 -6.01 31.82
N ASP A 219 14.78 -5.39 32.04
CA ASP A 219 13.49 -5.99 31.68
C ASP A 219 13.28 -6.09 30.15
N PHE A 220 14.05 -5.36 29.34
CA PHE A 220 14.02 -5.52 27.88
C PHE A 220 14.89 -6.68 27.41
N GLU A 221 15.88 -7.10 28.19
CA GLU A 221 16.83 -8.13 27.80
C GLU A 221 16.21 -9.52 27.84
N ASN A 222 16.68 -10.40 26.94
CA ASN A 222 16.17 -11.75 26.76
C ASN A 222 14.68 -11.84 26.39
N THR A 223 14.11 -10.75 25.89
CA THR A 223 12.76 -10.74 25.31
C THR A 223 12.81 -10.96 23.79
N GLU A 224 11.81 -11.64 23.25
CA GLU A 224 11.68 -11.88 21.82
C GLU A 224 10.71 -10.87 21.18
N LEU A 225 11.11 -10.34 20.04
CA LEU A 225 10.37 -9.39 19.22
C LEU A 225 10.42 -9.87 17.76
N THR A 226 9.28 -9.91 17.08
CA THR A 226 9.24 -10.23 15.64
C THR A 226 9.06 -8.95 14.84
N MET A 227 9.96 -8.71 13.87
CA MET A 227 9.95 -7.56 12.97
C MET A 227 10.03 -8.05 11.52
N PHE A 228 9.08 -7.68 10.67
CA PHE A 228 8.97 -8.18 9.28
C PHE A 228 9.11 -9.71 9.16
N GLY A 229 8.33 -10.44 9.95
CA GLY A 229 8.31 -11.92 9.91
C GLY A 229 9.56 -12.60 10.47
N LYS A 230 10.62 -11.85 10.83
CA LYS A 230 11.83 -12.40 11.48
C LYS A 230 11.80 -12.16 12.98
N SER A 231 12.07 -13.20 13.75
CA SER A 231 12.17 -13.13 15.21
C SER A 231 13.59 -12.75 15.64
N TYR A 232 13.66 -11.82 16.59
CA TYR A 232 14.88 -11.32 17.20
C TYR A 232 14.78 -11.41 18.71
N THR A 233 15.85 -11.82 19.40
CA THR A 233 15.99 -11.63 20.84
C THR A 233 16.70 -10.30 21.11
N ILE A 234 16.17 -9.46 21.99
CA ILE A 234 16.91 -8.30 22.53
C ILE A 234 17.94 -8.84 23.51
N VAL A 235 19.21 -8.90 23.10
CA VAL A 235 20.30 -9.47 23.91
C VAL A 235 21.00 -8.40 24.76
N GLN A 236 20.86 -7.13 24.39
CA GLN A 236 21.37 -6.04 25.20
C GLN A 236 20.48 -4.81 25.09
N ALA A 237 20.14 -4.21 26.22
CA ALA A 237 19.38 -2.96 26.28
C ALA A 237 20.00 -1.96 27.26
N ARG A 238 20.46 -0.83 26.74
CA ARG A 238 21.25 0.14 27.51
C ARG A 238 20.82 1.58 27.23
N LYS A 239 21.02 2.43 28.23
CA LYS A 239 21.19 3.88 28.04
C LYS A 239 22.68 4.15 27.79
N VAL A 240 22.96 4.84 26.70
CA VAL A 240 24.24 5.36 26.23
C VAL A 240 24.77 6.55 27.06
N SER A 241 23.93 7.32 27.76
CA SER A 241 24.36 8.46 28.60
C SER A 241 23.56 8.62 29.91
N THR A 242 24.23 9.11 30.96
CA THR A 242 23.75 9.26 32.35
C THR A 242 23.29 10.67 32.72
N THR A 243 23.38 11.67 31.82
CA THR A 243 23.06 13.08 32.18
C THR A 243 21.57 13.41 32.00
N THR A 244 20.98 14.07 32.98
CA THR A 244 19.53 14.23 33.23
C THR A 244 18.70 14.94 32.15
N ASN A 245 19.31 15.59 31.16
CA ASN A 245 18.62 16.17 30.00
C ASN A 245 18.87 15.43 28.68
N ALA A 246 19.91 14.58 28.64
CA ALA A 246 20.27 13.71 27.53
C ALA A 246 19.94 12.23 27.81
N GLY A 247 19.29 11.93 28.94
CA GLY A 247 19.14 10.57 29.48
C GLY A 247 18.06 9.71 28.82
N ALA A 248 17.32 10.23 27.84
CA ALA A 248 16.30 9.47 27.10
C ALA A 248 16.89 8.77 25.85
N ASN A 249 18.19 8.55 25.79
CA ASN A 249 18.82 7.74 24.75
C ASN A 249 18.59 6.24 25.03
N ILE A 250 18.67 5.43 23.98
CA ILE A 250 18.59 3.98 24.08
C ILE A 250 19.50 3.34 23.02
N LYS A 251 20.07 2.18 23.37
CA LYS A 251 20.71 1.26 22.45
C LYS A 251 20.16 -0.14 22.73
N LEU A 252 19.58 -0.74 21.71
CA LEU A 252 19.16 -2.13 21.67
C LEU A 252 20.08 -2.90 20.74
N VAL A 253 20.63 -4.01 21.22
CA VAL A 253 21.28 -5.00 20.37
C VAL A 253 20.36 -6.21 20.31
N LEU A 254 20.00 -6.57 19.10
CA LEU A 254 19.13 -7.68 18.79
C LEU A 254 19.93 -8.76 18.08
N MET A 255 19.61 -10.01 18.37
CA MET A 255 20.16 -11.18 17.67
C MET A 255 19.00 -11.98 17.10
N GLY A 256 18.95 -12.08 15.78
CA GLY A 256 18.28 -13.17 15.07
C GLY A 256 19.28 -14.30 14.83
N GLY A 257 18.81 -15.48 14.45
CA GLY A 257 19.70 -16.55 14.02
C GLY A 257 18.99 -17.87 13.82
N ALA A 258 19.62 -18.76 13.07
CA ALA A 258 19.05 -20.08 12.74
C ALA A 258 18.98 -21.01 13.97
N THR A 259 19.90 -20.87 14.92
CA THR A 259 19.93 -21.71 16.13
C THR A 259 20.39 -20.92 17.34
N LYS A 260 19.65 -21.03 18.45
CA LYS A 260 19.99 -20.51 19.79
C LYS A 260 20.18 -21.69 20.73
N ASP A 261 21.27 -21.74 21.49
CA ASP A 261 21.50 -22.78 22.49
C ASP A 261 22.40 -22.30 23.63
N THR A 262 22.38 -23.02 24.75
CA THR A 262 23.24 -22.79 25.92
C THR A 262 24.14 -23.99 26.13
N LEU A 263 25.44 -23.76 26.18
CA LEU A 263 26.44 -24.80 26.43
C LEU A 263 27.30 -24.44 27.64
N LEU A 264 27.66 -25.48 28.42
CA LEU A 264 28.64 -25.37 29.49
C LEU A 264 30.05 -25.28 28.91
N GLU A 265 30.95 -24.62 29.62
CA GLU A 265 32.38 -24.62 29.29
C GLU A 265 32.92 -26.04 29.10
N SER A 266 33.77 -26.23 28.09
CA SER A 266 34.33 -27.51 27.62
C SER A 266 33.35 -28.50 26.98
N ASN A 267 32.05 -28.18 26.87
CA ASN A 267 31.11 -29.02 26.14
C ASN A 267 31.13 -28.75 24.65
N THR A 268 30.93 -29.82 23.88
CA THR A 268 30.82 -29.81 22.43
C THR A 268 29.45 -30.34 22.00
N LYS A 269 28.83 -29.69 21.01
CA LYS A 269 27.60 -30.15 20.38
C LYS A 269 27.61 -29.82 18.89
N THR A 270 27.02 -30.70 18.09
CA THR A 270 26.86 -30.50 16.64
C THR A 270 25.47 -29.95 16.33
N TYR A 271 25.42 -28.92 15.48
CA TYR A 271 24.21 -28.29 14.99
C TYR A 271 24.16 -28.39 13.47
N SER A 272 22.98 -28.57 12.90
CA SER A 272 22.80 -28.61 11.45
C SER A 272 22.02 -27.38 11.00
N ILE A 273 22.64 -26.55 10.15
CA ILE A 273 22.01 -25.37 9.52
C ILE A 273 22.15 -25.54 8.01
N ASP A 274 21.02 -25.47 7.28
CA ASP A 274 20.96 -25.63 5.82
C ASP A 274 21.73 -26.86 5.30
N ASP A 275 21.46 -28.03 5.91
CA ASP A 275 22.10 -29.33 5.62
C ASP A 275 23.63 -29.37 5.83
N LYS A 276 24.20 -28.39 6.52
CA LYS A 276 25.62 -28.35 6.89
C LYS A 276 25.78 -28.47 8.40
N ASP A 277 26.68 -29.35 8.82
CA ASP A 277 26.98 -29.59 10.23
C ASP A 277 28.05 -28.63 10.75
N TYR A 278 27.81 -28.14 11.96
CA TYR A 278 28.66 -27.24 12.72
C TYR A 278 28.92 -27.84 14.08
N GLU A 279 30.14 -28.33 14.30
CA GLU A 279 30.61 -28.76 15.61
C GLU A 279 31.02 -27.53 16.42
N VAL A 280 30.28 -27.23 17.48
CA VAL A 280 30.50 -26.06 18.34
C VAL A 280 31.00 -26.53 19.70
N THR A 281 32.09 -25.93 20.16
CA THR A 281 32.67 -26.15 21.49
C THR A 281 32.78 -24.82 22.22
N VAL A 282 32.36 -24.77 23.48
CA VAL A 282 32.63 -23.61 24.35
C VAL A 282 33.99 -23.81 24.99
N ASP A 283 34.97 -23.03 24.56
CA ASP A 283 36.37 -23.24 24.98
C ASP A 283 36.64 -22.61 26.35
N TYR A 284 36.03 -21.47 26.60
CA TYR A 284 36.31 -20.63 27.76
C TYR A 284 35.12 -19.74 28.08
N VAL A 285 34.82 -19.59 29.37
CA VAL A 285 33.84 -18.63 29.88
C VAL A 285 34.42 -17.95 31.12
N ASP A 286 34.32 -16.64 31.19
CA ASP A 286 34.61 -15.88 32.40
C ASP A 286 33.46 -14.94 32.79
N SER A 287 33.74 -14.03 33.72
CA SER A 287 32.74 -13.13 34.29
C SER A 287 32.00 -12.24 33.26
N ASN A 288 32.57 -12.00 32.08
CA ASN A 288 31.97 -11.10 31.10
C ASN A 288 32.25 -11.45 29.63
N SER A 289 33.01 -12.50 29.36
CA SER A 289 33.39 -12.92 28.01
C SER A 289 33.36 -14.43 27.84
N ALA A 290 33.21 -14.88 26.59
CA ALA A 290 33.27 -16.28 26.21
C ALA A 290 34.02 -16.46 24.89
N LYS A 291 34.62 -17.64 24.72
CA LYS A 291 35.22 -18.10 23.45
C LYS A 291 34.59 -19.40 23.02
N ILE A 292 34.28 -19.46 21.72
CA ILE A 292 33.60 -20.58 21.10
C ILE A 292 34.43 -21.02 19.89
N THR A 293 34.63 -22.33 19.73
CA THR A 293 35.22 -22.92 18.53
C THR A 293 34.12 -23.56 17.70
N VAL A 294 34.03 -23.20 16.43
CA VAL A 294 33.11 -23.78 15.45
C VAL A 294 33.90 -24.42 14.32
N ASN A 295 33.72 -25.72 14.09
CA ASN A 295 34.44 -26.49 13.05
C ASN A 295 35.98 -26.31 13.09
N GLY A 296 36.53 -26.19 14.30
CA GLY A 296 37.97 -25.98 14.52
C GLY A 296 38.46 -24.54 14.37
N GLN A 297 37.59 -23.57 14.05
CA GLN A 297 37.90 -22.14 14.08
C GLN A 297 37.36 -21.51 15.37
N GLY A 298 38.26 -20.96 16.19
CA GLY A 298 37.89 -20.18 17.38
C GLY A 298 37.41 -18.78 17.03
N THR A 299 36.43 -18.27 17.77
CA THR A 299 36.04 -16.86 17.76
C THR A 299 37.10 -16.00 18.46
N ARG A 300 37.02 -14.69 18.29
CA ARG A 300 37.57 -13.72 19.24
C ARG A 300 36.91 -13.88 20.63
N ASP A 301 37.46 -13.18 21.63
CA ASP A 301 36.76 -13.01 22.90
C ASP A 301 35.47 -12.22 22.66
N LEU A 302 34.33 -12.79 23.04
CA LEU A 302 33.02 -12.21 22.81
C LEU A 302 32.37 -11.81 24.13
N LEU A 303 32.03 -10.53 24.24
CA LEU A 303 31.16 -10.03 25.31
C LEU A 303 29.68 -10.32 24.99
N GLU A 304 28.82 -10.20 25.99
CA GLU A 304 27.36 -10.21 25.80
C GLU A 304 26.93 -9.16 24.76
N GLY A 305 26.16 -9.59 23.76
CA GLY A 305 25.72 -8.76 22.63
C GLY A 305 26.73 -8.63 21.50
N GLU A 306 27.92 -9.22 21.61
CA GLU A 306 28.89 -9.26 20.52
C GLU A 306 28.70 -10.47 19.61
N SER A 307 29.20 -10.33 18.38
CA SER A 307 29.26 -11.41 17.40
C SER A 307 30.61 -11.48 16.70
N ASP A 308 30.95 -12.65 16.20
CA ASP A 308 32.11 -12.88 15.35
C ASP A 308 31.71 -13.58 14.05
N LYS A 309 32.25 -13.12 12.93
CA LYS A 309 32.01 -13.73 11.62
C LYS A 309 33.17 -14.66 11.27
N LEU A 310 32.87 -15.93 11.09
CA LEU A 310 33.84 -16.97 10.77
C LEU A 310 34.28 -16.90 9.30
N SER A 311 35.33 -17.65 8.95
CA SER A 311 35.90 -17.63 7.60
C SER A 311 34.98 -18.19 6.53
N ASP A 312 34.02 -19.03 6.93
CA ASP A 312 32.99 -19.58 6.04
C ASP A 312 31.73 -18.69 5.94
N GLY A 313 31.76 -17.51 6.57
CA GLY A 313 30.68 -16.54 6.58
C GLY A 313 29.66 -16.72 7.72
N THR A 314 29.70 -17.85 8.44
CA THR A 314 28.80 -18.09 9.58
C THR A 314 29.11 -17.13 10.72
N THR A 315 28.09 -16.51 11.29
CA THR A 315 28.26 -15.62 12.44
C THR A 315 27.88 -16.32 13.73
N VAL A 316 28.69 -16.17 14.77
CA VAL A 316 28.38 -16.60 16.14
C VAL A 316 28.12 -15.36 16.99
N GLY A 317 26.98 -15.28 17.65
CA GLY A 317 26.62 -14.19 18.56
C GLY A 317 26.46 -14.66 19.99
N VAL A 318 26.91 -13.91 20.98
CA VAL A 318 26.71 -14.23 22.41
C VAL A 318 25.54 -13.43 22.95
N SER A 319 24.61 -14.11 23.62
CA SER A 319 23.41 -13.49 24.19
C SER A 319 23.42 -13.44 25.70
N GLU A 320 24.06 -14.39 26.37
CA GLU A 320 24.13 -14.45 27.84
C GLU A 320 25.40 -15.19 28.25
N ILE A 321 26.03 -14.72 29.32
CA ILE A 321 27.20 -15.34 29.93
C ILE A 321 26.90 -15.56 31.41
N LEU A 322 26.98 -16.81 31.85
CA LEU A 322 26.85 -17.18 33.26
C LEU A 322 28.19 -17.72 33.76
N TYR A 323 28.76 -17.04 34.75
CA TYR A 323 30.01 -17.41 35.38
C TYR A 323 29.91 -17.31 36.90
N GLN A 324 30.46 -18.31 37.60
CA GLN A 324 30.37 -18.44 39.05
C GLN A 324 31.75 -18.74 39.62
N ASP A 325 32.38 -17.71 40.22
CA ASP A 325 33.77 -17.75 40.71
C ASP A 325 33.94 -18.52 42.03
N TYR A 326 33.47 -19.76 42.07
CA TYR A 326 33.70 -20.68 43.19
C TYR A 326 33.85 -22.12 42.67
N ALA A 327 34.50 -22.97 43.46
CA ALA A 327 34.78 -24.34 43.05
C ALA A 327 33.47 -25.11 42.79
N GLY A 328 33.31 -25.61 41.56
CA GLY A 328 32.09 -26.27 41.11
C GLY A 328 30.99 -25.31 40.65
N GLY A 329 31.28 -24.01 40.52
CA GLY A 329 30.40 -23.02 39.92
C GLY A 329 30.08 -23.34 38.46
N VAL A 330 28.92 -22.89 38.00
CA VAL A 330 28.44 -23.09 36.62
C VAL A 330 29.04 -22.04 35.71
N HIS A 331 29.69 -22.49 34.64
CA HIS A 331 30.20 -21.66 33.54
C HIS A 331 29.47 -22.05 32.25
N SER A 332 28.66 -21.16 31.70
CA SER A 332 27.93 -21.39 30.45
C SER A 332 27.78 -20.13 29.62
N VAL A 333 27.62 -20.34 28.32
CA VAL A 333 27.29 -19.28 27.37
C VAL A 333 26.03 -19.67 26.59
N THR A 334 25.10 -18.73 26.47
CA THR A 334 24.00 -18.80 25.51
C THR A 334 24.43 -18.05 24.25
N PHE A 335 24.35 -18.72 23.11
CA PHE A 335 24.83 -18.20 21.84
C PHE A 335 23.85 -18.46 20.70
N PHE A 336 24.04 -17.70 19.63
CA PHE A 336 23.38 -17.86 18.34
C PHE A 336 24.40 -18.34 17.31
N LEU A 337 24.05 -19.39 16.57
CA LEU A 337 24.80 -19.85 15.39
C LEU A 337 24.05 -19.44 14.13
N GLY A 338 24.77 -18.86 13.16
CA GLY A 338 24.17 -18.17 12.03
C GLY A 338 23.48 -16.87 12.46
N ALA A 339 24.11 -16.12 13.38
CA ALA A 339 23.52 -14.95 14.01
C ALA A 339 23.40 -13.76 13.03
N GLN A 340 22.25 -13.09 13.05
CA GLN A 340 22.06 -11.78 12.43
C GLN A 340 21.92 -10.75 13.55
N LYS A 341 23.02 -10.05 13.84
CA LYS A 341 23.06 -8.97 14.81
C LYS A 341 22.47 -7.70 14.20
N VAL A 342 21.56 -7.05 14.91
CA VAL A 342 21.00 -5.75 14.55
C VAL A 342 21.20 -4.79 15.73
N GLU A 343 21.72 -3.60 15.48
CA GLU A 343 21.82 -2.54 16.50
C GLU A 343 20.84 -1.41 16.16
N LEU A 344 19.94 -1.13 17.10
CA LEU A 344 19.02 0.00 17.04
C LEU A 344 19.42 1.00 18.11
N LYS A 345 19.73 2.22 17.70
CA LYS A 345 20.18 3.27 18.62
C LYS A 345 19.41 4.54 18.37
N ASP A 346 19.03 5.21 19.46
CA ASP A 346 18.46 6.54 19.43
C ASP A 346 19.09 7.40 20.54
N THR A 347 19.37 8.66 20.25
CA THR A 347 19.92 9.62 21.19
C THR A 347 18.85 10.34 22.03
N ASP A 348 17.59 10.37 21.60
CA ASP A 348 16.49 10.95 22.37
C ASP A 348 15.12 10.37 21.99
N VAL A 349 14.61 9.40 22.77
CA VAL A 349 13.33 8.76 22.48
C VAL A 349 12.10 9.67 22.64
N ARG A 350 12.26 10.91 23.09
CA ARG A 350 11.14 11.85 23.28
C ARG A 350 10.83 12.65 22.02
N ASP A 351 11.68 12.56 21.01
CA ASP A 351 11.42 13.15 19.70
C ASP A 351 11.06 12.05 18.67
N ALA A 352 10.70 12.49 17.47
CA ALA A 352 10.38 11.61 16.35
C ALA A 352 11.42 11.76 15.22
N GLY A 353 12.64 12.17 15.57
CA GLY A 353 13.73 12.45 14.64
C GLY A 353 14.76 11.33 14.59
N PRO A 354 15.31 11.00 13.42
CA PRO A 354 16.40 10.04 13.34
C PRO A 354 17.67 10.62 13.95
N SER A 355 18.40 9.81 14.71
CA SER A 355 19.66 10.20 15.33
C SER A 355 20.82 9.23 15.07
N ASN A 356 20.55 8.02 14.63
CA ASN A 356 21.56 7.04 14.24
C ASN A 356 21.09 6.18 13.06
N SER A 357 22.05 5.75 12.24
CA SER A 357 21.83 4.75 11.20
C SER A 357 21.74 3.35 11.81
N LEU A 358 21.02 2.47 11.13
CA LEU A 358 20.90 1.05 11.40
C LEU A 358 22.29 0.39 11.29
N LYS A 359 22.58 -0.58 12.15
CA LYS A 359 23.73 -1.47 11.95
C LYS A 359 23.33 -2.92 11.88
N ILE A 360 23.98 -3.64 10.98
CA ILE A 360 23.79 -5.08 10.79
C ILE A 360 25.17 -5.74 10.86
N GLY A 361 25.33 -6.67 11.80
CA GLY A 361 26.66 -7.17 12.16
C GLY A 361 27.52 -6.04 12.75
N ASP A 362 28.62 -5.74 12.06
CA ASP A 362 29.52 -4.62 12.37
C ASP A 362 29.41 -3.47 11.35
N ASP A 363 28.60 -3.65 10.30
CA ASP A 363 28.43 -2.71 9.20
C ASP A 363 27.34 -1.68 9.55
N THR A 364 27.54 -0.43 9.12
CA THR A 364 26.57 0.66 9.29
C THR A 364 25.89 0.88 7.95
N ILE A 365 24.56 0.85 7.93
CA ILE A 365 23.77 1.02 6.71
C ILE A 365 23.41 2.50 6.62
N ASP A 366 24.10 3.24 5.76
CA ASP A 366 24.12 4.70 5.83
C ASP A 366 22.73 5.32 5.58
N ASP A 367 21.92 4.67 4.74
CA ASP A 367 20.60 5.14 4.28
C ASP A 367 19.40 4.47 4.97
N ALA A 368 19.64 3.76 6.08
CA ALA A 368 18.59 3.26 6.96
C ALA A 368 18.70 3.94 8.33
N PHE A 369 17.74 4.77 8.70
CA PHE A 369 17.77 5.55 9.94
C PHE A 369 16.81 5.00 11.01
N VAL A 370 17.31 4.86 12.23
CA VAL A 370 16.56 4.38 13.39
C VAL A 370 15.91 5.56 14.12
N VAL A 371 14.63 5.42 14.45
CA VAL A 371 13.90 6.29 15.38
C VAL A 371 13.22 5.41 16.42
N ILE A 372 13.35 5.71 17.70
CA ILE A 372 12.64 5.01 18.78
C ILE A 372 11.86 6.06 19.56
N GLU A 373 10.52 6.00 19.54
CA GLU A 373 9.70 6.92 20.34
C GLU A 373 9.33 6.28 21.69
N GLY A 374 9.33 7.05 22.76
CA GLY A 374 9.17 6.55 24.11
C GLY A 374 9.14 7.63 25.19
N THR A 375 9.26 7.19 26.45
CA THR A 375 9.40 8.09 27.60
C THR A 375 10.43 7.56 28.58
N ASN A 376 11.10 8.47 29.30
CA ASN A 376 12.00 8.10 30.38
C ASN A 376 11.86 9.11 31.52
N ASP A 377 11.43 8.64 32.69
CA ASP A 377 11.35 9.46 33.92
C ASP A 377 12.54 9.23 34.88
N ASN A 378 13.55 8.50 34.40
CA ASN A 378 14.73 8.00 35.09
C ASN A 378 14.48 6.85 36.08
N ALA A 379 13.24 6.49 36.40
CA ALA A 379 12.92 5.28 37.13
C ALA A 379 12.43 4.18 36.18
N THR A 380 11.58 4.56 35.23
CA THR A 380 10.96 3.71 34.21
C THR A 380 11.31 4.25 32.83
N PHE A 381 11.76 3.35 31.95
CA PHE A 381 11.93 3.60 30.53
C PHE A 381 10.82 2.91 29.77
N LYS A 382 10.21 3.60 28.81
CA LYS A 382 9.14 3.07 27.96
C LYS A 382 9.49 3.22 26.50
N VAL A 383 9.24 2.18 25.72
CA VAL A 383 9.29 2.20 24.26
C VAL A 383 7.87 2.09 23.72
N ASN A 384 7.47 3.08 22.93
CA ASN A 384 6.16 3.16 22.30
C ASN A 384 6.24 2.74 20.83
N ARG A 385 7.29 3.15 20.11
CA ARG A 385 7.46 2.86 18.69
C ARG A 385 8.92 2.65 18.31
N ILE A 386 9.13 1.85 17.27
CA ILE A 386 10.43 1.65 16.61
C ILE A 386 10.21 1.86 15.12
N HIS A 387 10.98 2.76 14.52
CA HIS A 387 10.94 3.08 13.09
C HIS A 387 12.29 2.78 12.45
N ILE A 388 12.25 2.31 11.21
CA ILE A 388 13.40 2.26 10.31
C ILE A 388 13.02 2.99 9.03
N ASN A 389 13.57 4.18 8.82
CA ASN A 389 13.36 4.97 7.61
C ASN A 389 14.43 4.59 6.59
N MET A 390 14.03 4.16 5.40
CA MET A 390 14.93 3.67 4.35
C MET A 390 14.91 4.67 3.20
N THR A 391 16.07 5.22 2.84
CA THR A 391 16.21 6.18 1.73
C THR A 391 17.05 5.60 0.61
N ALA A 392 16.88 6.12 -0.60
CA ALA A 392 17.75 5.80 -1.73
C ALA A 392 19.04 6.62 -1.62
N ASP A 393 20.20 5.97 -1.70
CA ASP A 393 21.51 6.61 -1.70
C ASP A 393 21.88 7.12 -3.09
N ASP A 394 21.46 6.42 -4.13
CA ASP A 394 21.55 6.81 -5.54
C ASP A 394 20.17 6.85 -6.24
N ASP A 395 20.18 7.19 -7.51
CA ASP A 395 19.04 7.07 -8.41
C ASP A 395 18.85 5.61 -8.84
N PHE A 396 17.80 4.95 -8.35
CA PHE A 396 17.54 3.55 -8.66
C PHE A 396 16.51 3.40 -9.77
N TYR A 397 16.93 2.78 -10.89
CA TYR A 397 16.08 2.38 -12.01
C TYR A 397 15.76 0.89 -11.92
N VAL A 398 14.57 0.53 -11.44
CA VAL A 398 14.14 -0.88 -11.38
C VAL A 398 13.45 -1.25 -12.70
N PRO A 399 14.03 -2.11 -13.54
CA PRO A 399 13.47 -2.45 -14.85
C PRO A 399 12.25 -3.37 -14.73
N ALA A 400 11.43 -3.43 -15.78
CA ALA A 400 10.33 -4.38 -15.85
C ALA A 400 10.82 -5.83 -15.66
N GLY A 401 10.20 -6.55 -14.73
CA GLY A 401 10.60 -7.88 -14.27
C GLY A 401 11.76 -7.90 -13.26
N GLY A 402 12.31 -6.74 -12.89
CA GLY A 402 13.40 -6.61 -11.93
C GLY A 402 12.94 -6.30 -10.52
N LYS A 403 13.88 -6.40 -9.57
CA LYS A 403 13.68 -6.07 -8.16
C LYS A 403 14.62 -4.96 -7.70
N LEU A 404 14.21 -4.23 -6.67
CA LEU A 404 15.02 -3.18 -6.09
C LEU A 404 16.30 -3.75 -5.44
N SER A 405 16.20 -4.87 -4.72
CA SER A 405 17.37 -5.52 -4.10
C SER A 405 18.43 -6.02 -5.11
N GLU A 406 18.05 -6.18 -6.38
CA GLU A 406 18.91 -6.65 -7.46
C GLU A 406 19.44 -5.49 -8.32
N ASN A 407 19.11 -4.24 -7.97
CA ASN A 407 19.57 -3.06 -8.69
C ASN A 407 21.11 -2.93 -8.56
N PRO A 408 21.85 -2.73 -9.67
CA PRO A 408 23.31 -2.70 -9.65
C PRO A 408 23.90 -1.52 -8.88
N ASP A 409 23.14 -0.43 -8.72
CA ASP A 409 23.56 0.79 -8.04
C ASP A 409 23.23 0.75 -6.54
N LEU A 410 22.41 -0.21 -6.09
CA LEU A 410 22.15 -0.47 -4.66
C LEU A 410 23.30 -1.27 -4.04
N THR A 411 24.28 -0.57 -3.47
CA THR A 411 25.49 -1.21 -2.92
C THR A 411 25.29 -1.85 -1.54
N GLU A 412 24.28 -1.41 -0.78
CA GLU A 412 23.91 -1.92 0.55
C GLU A 412 22.45 -2.41 0.57
N PRO A 413 22.13 -3.59 -0.02
CA PRO A 413 20.76 -4.08 -0.12
C PRO A 413 20.08 -4.24 1.25
N GLU A 414 20.87 -4.40 2.32
CA GLU A 414 20.41 -4.45 3.70
C GLU A 414 19.62 -3.21 4.15
N VAL A 415 19.68 -2.10 3.39
CA VAL A 415 18.79 -0.94 3.54
C VAL A 415 17.32 -1.33 3.51
N LEU A 416 16.96 -2.43 2.83
CA LEU A 416 15.62 -3.05 2.85
C LEU A 416 15.38 -3.84 4.16
N PHE A 417 15.79 -3.21 5.26
CA PHE A 417 15.80 -3.68 6.64
C PHE A 417 16.17 -5.16 6.76
N THR A 418 17.48 -5.45 6.66
CA THR A 418 18.07 -6.80 6.77
C THR A 418 17.66 -7.77 5.63
N ASN A 419 17.34 -7.20 4.46
CA ASN A 419 16.79 -7.93 3.30
C ASN A 419 15.49 -8.68 3.64
N ASN A 420 14.62 -8.07 4.45
CA ASN A 420 13.37 -8.72 4.88
C ASN A 420 12.23 -8.55 3.88
N TRP A 421 12.34 -7.58 3.00
CA TRP A 421 11.32 -7.25 2.00
C TRP A 421 11.98 -6.70 0.74
N ASP A 422 11.20 -6.59 -0.33
CA ASP A 422 11.68 -6.09 -1.62
C ASP A 422 10.53 -5.48 -2.43
N VAL A 423 10.88 -4.74 -3.47
CA VAL A 423 9.93 -4.20 -4.46
C VAL A 423 10.26 -4.79 -5.82
N GLU A 424 9.28 -5.44 -6.44
CA GLU A 424 9.39 -5.97 -7.80
C GLU A 424 8.53 -5.14 -8.76
N TYR A 425 9.15 -4.59 -9.81
CA TYR A 425 8.43 -3.87 -10.84
C TYR A 425 8.05 -4.84 -11.97
N LYS A 426 6.76 -5.05 -12.22
CA LYS A 426 6.28 -6.00 -13.25
C LYS A 426 6.16 -5.40 -14.65
N GLY A 427 6.44 -4.11 -14.83
CA GLY A 427 6.21 -3.39 -16.08
C GLY A 427 4.78 -2.87 -16.23
N LEU A 428 4.57 -2.09 -17.29
CA LEU A 428 3.25 -1.57 -17.66
C LEU A 428 2.33 -2.68 -18.21
N SER A 429 1.03 -2.60 -17.91
CA SER A 429 -0.01 -3.38 -18.57
C SER A 429 -0.54 -2.67 -19.81
N GLU A 430 -0.94 -3.43 -20.83
CA GLU A 430 -1.72 -2.88 -21.94
C GLU A 430 -3.18 -2.72 -21.50
N GLU A 431 -3.66 -1.48 -21.45
CA GLU A 431 -5.07 -1.19 -21.18
C GLU A 431 -5.88 -1.08 -22.49
N PRO A 432 -7.17 -1.46 -22.48
CA PRO A 432 -8.05 -1.27 -23.63
C PRO A 432 -8.14 0.20 -24.05
N LEU A 433 -7.88 0.48 -25.33
CA LEU A 433 -7.96 1.82 -25.90
C LEU A 433 -9.26 2.00 -26.70
N GLU A 434 -9.75 3.23 -26.76
CA GLU A 434 -10.71 3.64 -27.77
C GLU A 434 -10.09 4.66 -28.72
N THR A 435 -10.60 4.74 -29.94
CA THR A 435 -10.13 5.75 -30.90
C THR A 435 -11.21 6.75 -31.16
N ILE A 436 -10.88 8.03 -30.96
CA ILE A 436 -11.75 9.16 -31.29
C ILE A 436 -11.20 9.81 -32.56
N GLU A 437 -12.02 9.88 -33.61
CA GLU A 437 -11.61 10.42 -34.91
C GLU A 437 -12.51 11.58 -35.35
N ILE A 438 -11.89 12.67 -35.80
CA ILE A 438 -12.53 13.63 -36.70
C ILE A 438 -12.05 13.30 -38.12
N GLU A 439 -12.93 12.70 -38.92
CA GLU A 439 -12.60 12.23 -40.27
C GLU A 439 -13.36 12.95 -41.37
N THR A 440 -12.71 13.12 -42.52
CA THR A 440 -13.35 13.69 -43.70
C THR A 440 -14.26 12.66 -44.38
N SER A 441 -15.43 13.14 -44.84
CA SER A 441 -16.30 12.40 -45.75
C SER A 441 -16.39 13.19 -47.06
N GLY A 442 -15.37 13.02 -47.90
CA GLY A 442 -15.12 13.90 -49.05
C GLY A 442 -14.52 15.24 -48.61
N ASN A 443 -14.65 16.28 -49.44
CA ASN A 443 -14.06 17.59 -49.14
C ASN A 443 -14.99 18.55 -48.38
N LYS A 444 -16.29 18.22 -48.25
CA LYS A 444 -17.31 19.12 -47.71
C LYS A 444 -17.78 18.78 -46.29
N ARG A 445 -17.42 17.61 -45.76
CA ARG A 445 -18.02 17.10 -44.53
C ARG A 445 -16.98 16.49 -43.62
N TYR A 446 -17.14 16.71 -42.32
CA TYR A 446 -16.45 15.95 -41.29
C TYR A 446 -17.44 15.17 -40.42
N ASN A 447 -17.05 13.97 -40.03
CA ASN A 447 -17.77 13.17 -39.05
C ASN A 447 -16.94 13.06 -37.77
N LEU A 448 -17.61 12.95 -36.64
CA LEU A 448 -17.03 12.54 -35.37
C LEU A 448 -17.30 11.04 -35.18
N LYS A 449 -16.26 10.28 -34.84
CA LYS A 449 -16.34 8.89 -34.41
C LYS A 449 -15.85 8.72 -32.98
N PHE A 450 -16.56 7.91 -32.21
CA PHE A 450 -16.26 7.57 -30.82
C PHE A 450 -17.11 6.35 -30.39
N LYS A 451 -16.93 5.84 -29.17
CA LYS A 451 -17.81 4.81 -28.59
C LYS A 451 -18.87 5.42 -27.67
N ASP A 452 -20.15 5.04 -27.85
CA ASP A 452 -21.25 5.49 -26.97
C ASP A 452 -21.18 4.86 -25.57
N GLY A 453 -22.13 5.24 -24.70
CA GLY A 453 -22.22 4.74 -23.31
C GLY A 453 -22.44 3.23 -23.17
N ASP A 454 -22.71 2.50 -24.25
CA ASP A 454 -22.80 1.04 -24.29
C ASP A 454 -21.58 0.39 -25.00
N GLY A 455 -20.58 1.18 -25.41
CA GLY A 455 -19.35 0.75 -26.07
C GLY A 455 -19.47 0.55 -27.59
N ASN A 456 -20.59 0.94 -28.20
CA ASN A 456 -20.82 0.80 -29.64
C ASN A 456 -20.17 1.95 -30.41
N ASP A 457 -19.61 1.65 -31.58
CA ASP A 457 -19.00 2.67 -32.44
C ASP A 457 -20.08 3.58 -33.05
N VAL A 458 -20.03 4.87 -32.72
CA VAL A 458 -20.88 5.91 -33.29
C VAL A 458 -20.11 6.65 -34.38
N LYS A 459 -20.81 6.96 -35.47
CA LYS A 459 -20.33 7.88 -36.50
C LYS A 459 -21.41 8.92 -36.77
N VAL A 460 -21.20 10.14 -36.28
CA VAL A 460 -22.14 11.26 -36.42
C VAL A 460 -21.59 12.31 -37.38
N PRO A 461 -22.40 12.81 -38.34
CA PRO A 461 -22.02 13.98 -39.12
C PRO A 461 -21.86 15.19 -38.19
N LEU A 462 -20.66 15.76 -38.15
CA LEU A 462 -20.33 16.85 -37.26
C LEU A 462 -20.66 18.19 -37.93
N ILE A 463 -20.18 18.38 -39.17
CA ILE A 463 -20.40 19.59 -39.95
C ILE A 463 -20.36 19.34 -41.46
N GLU A 464 -21.06 20.19 -42.21
CA GLU A 464 -21.05 20.23 -43.67
C GLU A 464 -20.90 21.66 -44.22
N ALA A 465 -19.98 21.86 -45.17
CA ALA A 465 -19.84 23.09 -45.92
C ALA A 465 -20.87 23.17 -47.05
N VAL A 466 -21.98 23.87 -46.80
CA VAL A 466 -23.10 24.00 -47.75
C VAL A 466 -22.93 25.14 -48.76
N ALA A 467 -22.13 26.16 -48.42
CA ALA A 467 -21.72 27.23 -49.33
C ALA A 467 -20.35 27.82 -48.92
N ALA A 468 -19.78 28.69 -49.75
CA ALA A 468 -18.50 29.34 -49.43
C ALA A 468 -18.63 30.10 -48.11
N SER A 469 -17.73 29.82 -47.16
CA SER A 469 -17.77 30.38 -45.81
C SER A 469 -19.06 30.12 -45.02
N ASN A 470 -19.88 29.13 -45.40
CA ASN A 470 -21.11 28.75 -44.70
C ASN A 470 -21.07 27.27 -44.28
N LEU A 471 -21.24 27.02 -42.99
CA LEU A 471 -21.23 25.69 -42.37
C LEU A 471 -22.61 25.38 -41.78
N GLU A 472 -23.05 24.14 -41.95
CA GLU A 472 -24.14 23.57 -41.16
C GLU A 472 -23.57 22.64 -40.10
N PHE A 473 -24.14 22.71 -38.90
CA PHE A 473 -23.82 21.82 -37.78
C PHE A 473 -24.67 20.56 -37.93
N GLY A 474 -24.05 19.44 -38.28
CA GLY A 474 -24.71 18.25 -38.84
C GLY A 474 -24.48 18.10 -40.34
N GLU A 475 -25.51 17.68 -41.07
CA GLU A 475 -25.54 17.60 -42.54
C GLU A 475 -26.49 18.66 -43.10
N LYS A 476 -26.38 18.89 -44.41
CA LYS A 476 -27.39 19.66 -45.12
C LYS A 476 -28.80 19.11 -44.85
N ASP A 477 -29.68 19.98 -44.36
CA ASP A 477 -31.09 19.67 -44.05
C ASP A 477 -31.26 18.65 -42.89
N LYS A 478 -30.20 18.34 -42.12
CA LYS A 478 -30.22 17.47 -40.93
C LYS A 478 -29.26 17.97 -39.86
N ALA A 479 -29.77 18.77 -38.95
CA ALA A 479 -28.97 19.39 -37.91
C ALA A 479 -28.47 18.37 -36.88
N LEU A 480 -27.29 18.62 -36.32
CA LEU A 480 -26.84 18.02 -35.06
C LEU A 480 -27.27 18.95 -33.91
N ILE A 481 -27.99 18.42 -32.94
CA ILE A 481 -28.56 19.17 -31.82
C ILE A 481 -27.93 18.70 -30.52
N ASN A 482 -27.23 19.60 -29.83
CA ASN A 482 -26.65 19.36 -28.51
C ASN A 482 -26.96 20.49 -27.53
N THR A 483 -27.99 21.30 -27.82
CA THR A 483 -28.52 22.31 -26.90
C THR A 483 -30.00 22.10 -26.77
N GLU A 484 -30.51 22.26 -25.56
CA GLU A 484 -31.94 22.14 -25.29
C GLU A 484 -32.76 23.27 -25.91
N VAL A 485 -34.09 23.17 -25.85
CA VAL A 485 -35.05 24.17 -26.37
C VAL A 485 -35.05 24.33 -27.90
N ARG A 486 -34.10 23.74 -28.62
CA ARG A 486 -34.15 23.69 -30.09
C ARG A 486 -35.18 22.68 -30.59
N ASN A 487 -35.93 23.08 -31.60
CA ASN A 487 -36.78 22.16 -32.36
C ASN A 487 -35.89 21.15 -33.08
N ILE A 488 -36.21 19.87 -32.89
CA ILE A 488 -35.64 18.73 -33.58
C ILE A 488 -36.65 18.33 -34.65
N THR A 489 -36.25 18.48 -35.91
CA THR A 489 -37.02 18.13 -37.10
C THR A 489 -36.66 16.73 -37.58
N LYS A 490 -37.53 16.13 -38.39
CA LYS A 490 -37.28 14.78 -38.90
C LYS A 490 -35.92 14.70 -39.60
N ASP A 491 -35.21 13.62 -39.33
CA ASP A 491 -33.85 13.28 -39.76
C ASP A 491 -32.71 14.03 -39.05
N ASP A 492 -33.01 14.99 -38.17
CA ASP A 492 -32.00 15.63 -37.30
C ASP A 492 -31.39 14.62 -36.30
N TYR A 493 -30.15 14.90 -35.92
CA TYR A 493 -29.40 14.18 -34.91
C TYR A 493 -29.48 14.92 -33.58
N LEU A 494 -29.52 14.18 -32.47
CA LEU A 494 -29.46 14.74 -31.12
C LEU A 494 -28.46 13.98 -30.25
N VAL A 495 -27.80 14.69 -29.36
CA VAL A 495 -26.92 14.13 -28.32
C VAL A 495 -27.68 14.14 -27.00
N VAL A 496 -27.74 13.00 -26.33
CA VAL A 496 -28.30 12.88 -24.98
C VAL A 496 -27.23 12.33 -24.03
N THR A 497 -27.11 12.93 -22.84
CA THR A 497 -26.17 12.50 -21.79
C THR A 497 -26.86 12.62 -20.44
N ASP A 498 -26.58 11.73 -19.50
CA ASP A 498 -27.07 11.89 -18.13
C ASP A 498 -26.07 12.70 -17.31
N ILE A 499 -26.38 13.97 -17.03
CA ILE A 499 -25.46 14.84 -16.28
C ILE A 499 -25.49 14.60 -14.77
N ALA A 500 -26.40 13.76 -14.26
CA ALA A 500 -26.44 13.39 -12.85
C ALA A 500 -25.29 12.44 -12.46
N GLU A 501 -24.72 11.74 -13.43
CA GLU A 501 -23.54 10.88 -13.27
C GLU A 501 -22.23 11.70 -13.29
N SER A 502 -21.18 11.17 -12.68
CA SER A 502 -19.83 11.75 -12.70
C SER A 502 -19.36 11.95 -14.14
N ARG A 503 -18.63 13.03 -14.44
CA ARG A 503 -18.32 13.49 -15.82
C ARG A 503 -17.67 12.42 -16.71
N GLY A 504 -16.79 11.58 -16.16
CA GLY A 504 -16.15 10.45 -16.85
C GLY A 504 -16.97 9.16 -16.93
N GLU A 505 -18.09 9.10 -16.22
CA GLU A 505 -18.97 7.92 -16.12
C GLU A 505 -20.31 8.13 -16.86
N ARG A 506 -20.57 9.36 -17.35
CA ARG A 506 -21.82 9.70 -18.04
C ARG A 506 -22.01 8.86 -19.29
N LYS A 507 -23.18 8.24 -19.42
CA LYS A 507 -23.54 7.54 -20.65
C LYS A 507 -24.10 8.53 -21.67
N THR A 508 -23.38 8.71 -22.77
CA THR A 508 -23.84 9.52 -23.90
C THR A 508 -24.33 8.64 -25.05
N TYR A 509 -25.41 9.07 -25.72
CA TYR A 509 -25.91 8.46 -26.95
C TYR A 509 -26.17 9.53 -28.01
N VAL A 510 -26.00 9.14 -29.28
CA VAL A 510 -26.41 9.97 -30.42
C VAL A 510 -27.56 9.28 -31.12
N LEU A 511 -28.65 10.01 -31.26
CA LEU A 511 -29.88 9.52 -31.85
C LEU A 511 -30.21 10.32 -33.11
N GLN A 512 -30.94 9.71 -34.03
CA GLN A 512 -31.58 10.39 -35.14
C GLN A 512 -33.10 10.38 -34.93
N TYR A 513 -33.73 11.55 -34.96
CA TYR A 513 -35.20 11.63 -34.90
C TYR A 513 -35.79 11.18 -36.24
N THR A 514 -36.46 10.03 -36.27
CA THR A 514 -37.00 9.45 -37.51
C THR A 514 -38.45 9.84 -37.81
N GLY A 515 -39.05 10.66 -36.93
CA GLY A 515 -40.42 11.15 -37.06
C GLY A 515 -41.36 10.68 -35.96
N ALA A 516 -42.60 11.13 -36.04
CA ALA A 516 -43.67 10.79 -35.11
C ALA A 516 -44.99 10.59 -35.85
N ASP A 517 -45.83 9.69 -35.35
CA ASP A 517 -47.19 9.56 -35.84
C ASP A 517 -48.03 10.73 -35.35
N LYS A 518 -48.97 11.20 -36.16
CA LYS A 518 -49.98 12.18 -35.73
C LYS A 518 -50.80 11.64 -34.55
N LEU A 519 -51.29 12.54 -33.70
CA LEU A 519 -52.03 12.22 -32.49
C LEU A 519 -53.30 11.36 -32.72
N SER A 520 -53.88 11.46 -33.93
CA SER A 520 -55.07 10.68 -34.31
C SER A 520 -54.78 9.26 -34.78
N ALA A 521 -53.51 8.83 -34.84
CA ALA A 521 -53.15 7.46 -35.13
C ALA A 521 -53.55 6.52 -33.97
N ASP A 522 -53.70 5.23 -34.27
CA ASP A 522 -53.92 4.22 -33.24
C ASP A 522 -52.59 3.95 -32.52
N SER A 523 -52.53 4.28 -31.22
CA SER A 523 -51.32 4.19 -30.38
C SER A 523 -50.11 4.97 -30.96
N PRO A 524 -50.19 6.30 -31.06
CA PRO A 524 -49.19 7.11 -31.75
C PRO A 524 -47.83 7.05 -31.05
N VAL A 525 -46.75 6.95 -31.82
CA VAL A 525 -45.38 6.88 -31.30
C VAL A 525 -44.48 7.99 -31.85
N VAL A 526 -43.49 8.37 -31.07
CA VAL A 526 -42.31 9.15 -31.50
C VAL A 526 -41.13 8.17 -31.65
N LYS A 527 -40.31 8.35 -32.70
CA LYS A 527 -39.31 7.35 -33.11
C LYS A 527 -37.90 7.93 -33.19
N PHE A 528 -36.97 7.31 -32.49
CA PHE A 528 -35.55 7.69 -32.47
C PHE A 528 -34.68 6.50 -32.88
N LYS A 529 -33.78 6.67 -33.84
CA LYS A 529 -32.80 5.64 -34.19
C LYS A 529 -31.51 5.91 -33.43
N ASN A 530 -31.05 4.95 -32.62
CA ASN A 530 -29.73 5.02 -32.00
C ASN A 530 -28.65 4.78 -33.05
N LEU A 531 -27.67 5.68 -33.16
CA LEU A 531 -26.59 5.55 -34.13
C LEU A 531 -25.55 4.49 -33.74
N GLY A 532 -25.40 4.17 -32.45
CA GLY A 532 -24.43 3.17 -31.98
C GLY A 532 -24.85 1.74 -32.33
N ASP A 533 -26.07 1.34 -31.94
CA ASP A 533 -26.57 -0.02 -32.19
C ASP A 533 -27.47 -0.14 -33.45
N GLY A 534 -27.81 0.99 -34.06
CA GLY A 534 -28.64 1.08 -35.26
C GLY A 534 -30.13 0.80 -35.06
N LYS A 535 -30.59 0.52 -33.83
CA LYS A 535 -31.99 0.17 -33.55
C LYS A 535 -32.86 1.41 -33.42
N THR A 536 -34.15 1.27 -33.75
CA THR A 536 -35.15 2.30 -33.54
C THR A 536 -35.88 2.07 -32.22
N ILE A 537 -35.89 3.09 -31.38
CA ILE A 537 -36.65 3.21 -30.15
C ILE A 537 -37.97 3.91 -30.50
N GLU A 538 -39.09 3.22 -30.27
CA GLU A 538 -40.42 3.79 -30.43
C GLU A 538 -41.02 4.04 -29.04
N GLN A 539 -41.46 5.28 -28.79
CA GLN A 539 -42.10 5.65 -27.52
C GLN A 539 -43.54 6.09 -27.79
N THR A 540 -44.51 5.39 -27.21
CA THR A 540 -45.90 5.83 -27.24
C THR A 540 -46.03 7.16 -26.50
N TYR A 541 -46.80 8.09 -27.08
CA TYR A 541 -46.97 9.42 -26.50
C TYR A 541 -48.45 9.78 -26.32
N THR A 542 -48.71 10.74 -25.44
CA THR A 542 -50.05 11.32 -25.24
C THR A 542 -50.02 12.83 -25.45
N ASN A 543 -51.19 13.46 -25.57
CA ASN A 543 -51.31 14.92 -25.64
C ASN A 543 -51.14 15.58 -24.26
N SER A 544 -49.99 15.30 -23.63
CA SER A 544 -49.55 15.81 -22.34
C SER A 544 -48.20 16.52 -22.51
N SER A 545 -47.79 17.28 -21.49
CA SER A 545 -46.43 17.82 -21.41
C SER A 545 -45.73 17.20 -20.20
N PRO A 546 -44.65 16.43 -20.36
CA PRO A 546 -44.04 15.99 -21.63
C PRO A 546 -44.96 15.05 -22.45
N LEU A 547 -44.71 14.95 -23.76
CA LEU A 547 -45.40 14.05 -24.69
C LEU A 547 -45.07 12.58 -24.37
N ALA A 548 -43.78 12.30 -24.17
CA ALA A 548 -43.23 10.97 -23.90
C ALA A 548 -41.99 11.06 -23.00
N THR A 549 -41.51 9.90 -22.55
CA THR A 549 -40.20 9.77 -21.90
C THR A 549 -39.38 8.76 -22.70
N LEU A 550 -38.26 9.20 -23.24
CA LEU A 550 -37.27 8.36 -23.91
C LEU A 550 -36.37 7.74 -22.85
N LYS A 551 -36.34 6.40 -22.79
CA LYS A 551 -35.53 5.64 -21.84
C LYS A 551 -34.35 5.00 -22.55
N ILE A 552 -33.14 5.42 -22.22
CA ILE A 552 -31.88 4.88 -22.77
C ILE A 552 -30.75 5.06 -21.74
N GLY A 553 -29.82 4.11 -21.68
CA GLY A 553 -28.67 4.17 -20.76
C GLY A 553 -28.97 4.08 -19.26
N GLY A 554 -30.24 3.96 -18.86
CA GLY A 554 -30.66 4.04 -17.45
C GLY A 554 -31.29 5.38 -17.08
N ALA A 555 -31.24 6.37 -17.98
CA ALA A 555 -31.77 7.72 -17.80
C ALA A 555 -33.14 7.93 -18.48
N ASP A 556 -33.84 8.99 -18.06
CA ASP A 556 -35.17 9.37 -18.51
C ASP A 556 -35.16 10.75 -19.20
N TYR A 557 -35.08 10.78 -20.53
CA TYR A 557 -35.09 12.02 -21.32
C TYR A 557 -36.52 12.42 -21.68
N LYS A 558 -36.97 13.60 -21.24
CA LYS A 558 -38.33 14.07 -21.50
C LYS A 558 -38.48 14.62 -22.91
N VAL A 559 -39.50 14.15 -23.64
CA VAL A 559 -39.79 14.60 -25.00
C VAL A 559 -41.01 15.52 -24.98
N TYR A 560 -40.89 16.70 -25.55
CA TYR A 560 -41.91 17.74 -25.60
C TYR A 560 -42.33 18.02 -27.04
N LEU A 561 -43.52 18.59 -27.20
CA LEU A 561 -43.95 19.12 -28.48
C LEU A 561 -43.09 20.32 -28.83
N GLY A 562 -42.53 20.36 -30.03
CA GLY A 562 -41.70 21.47 -30.49
C GLY A 562 -42.48 22.79 -30.52
N THR A 563 -41.75 23.90 -30.42
CA THR A 563 -42.34 25.24 -30.52
C THR A 563 -43.01 25.40 -31.89
N ASP A 564 -44.26 25.87 -31.90
CA ASP A 564 -45.13 26.02 -33.08
C ASP A 564 -45.42 24.72 -33.85
N ALA A 565 -45.13 23.55 -33.27
CA ALA A 565 -45.43 22.26 -33.88
C ALA A 565 -46.91 21.88 -33.75
N ASP A 566 -47.44 21.17 -34.74
CA ASP A 566 -48.80 20.64 -34.74
C ASP A 566 -48.79 19.11 -34.68
N ALA A 567 -49.08 18.55 -33.51
CA ALA A 567 -49.17 17.10 -33.30
C ALA A 567 -50.32 16.43 -34.10
N SER A 568 -51.18 17.19 -34.78
CA SER A 568 -52.19 16.64 -35.69
C SER A 568 -51.62 16.18 -37.04
N ALA A 569 -50.39 16.59 -37.37
CA ALA A 569 -49.63 16.13 -38.53
C ALA A 569 -48.62 15.03 -38.16
N ASN A 570 -48.23 14.20 -39.13
CA ASN A 570 -47.09 13.31 -38.94
C ASN A 570 -45.79 14.13 -38.94
N ASP A 571 -44.74 13.57 -38.35
CA ASP A 571 -43.38 14.11 -38.38
C ASP A 571 -43.29 15.54 -37.81
N PHE A 572 -44.14 15.87 -36.83
CA PHE A 572 -44.08 17.15 -36.13
C PHE A 572 -42.76 17.30 -35.38
N ASN A 573 -42.32 18.55 -35.19
CA ASN A 573 -41.08 18.84 -34.48
C ASN A 573 -41.19 18.52 -32.99
N VAL A 574 -40.11 18.05 -32.39
CA VAL A 574 -40.02 17.78 -30.94
C VAL A 574 -38.93 18.62 -30.28
N GLN A 575 -39.00 18.76 -28.96
CA GLN A 575 -37.89 19.21 -28.12
C GLN A 575 -37.58 18.08 -27.15
N VAL A 576 -36.32 17.91 -26.77
CA VAL A 576 -35.90 16.86 -25.84
C VAL A 576 -35.05 17.49 -24.74
N ASP A 577 -35.32 17.08 -23.51
CA ASP A 577 -34.43 17.25 -22.36
C ASP A 577 -33.22 16.35 -22.61
N LEU A 578 -32.11 16.97 -23.01
CA LEU A 578 -30.91 16.30 -23.52
C LEU A 578 -29.95 15.92 -22.39
N ASP A 579 -30.08 16.55 -21.23
CA ASP A 579 -29.19 16.34 -20.07
C ASP A 579 -29.79 15.42 -18.98
N ALA A 580 -31.04 15.00 -19.15
CA ALA A 580 -31.82 14.18 -18.21
C ALA A 580 -32.11 14.87 -16.86
N SER A 581 -32.05 16.21 -16.79
CA SER A 581 -32.40 16.97 -15.59
C SER A 581 -33.90 16.89 -15.24
N GLY A 582 -34.73 16.39 -16.16
CA GLY A 582 -36.17 16.21 -16.01
C GLY A 582 -37.01 17.37 -16.55
N ALA A 583 -36.37 18.39 -17.12
CA ALA A 583 -37.04 19.54 -17.73
C ALA A 583 -36.19 20.11 -18.87
N LEU A 584 -36.82 20.83 -19.81
CA LEU A 584 -36.07 21.65 -20.76
C LEU A 584 -35.39 22.82 -20.03
N GLY A 585 -34.16 23.11 -20.40
CA GLY A 585 -33.39 24.25 -19.96
C GLY A 585 -34.09 25.58 -20.24
N THR A 586 -33.71 26.61 -19.50
CA THR A 586 -34.36 27.93 -19.58
C THR A 586 -33.72 28.88 -20.59
N THR A 587 -32.62 28.47 -21.23
CA THR A 587 -31.84 29.29 -22.18
C THR A 587 -31.15 28.40 -23.22
N ASP A 588 -31.00 28.89 -24.44
CA ASP A 588 -30.34 28.20 -25.59
C ASP A 588 -28.82 27.92 -25.41
N ASN A 589 -28.24 28.19 -24.24
CA ASN A 589 -26.79 28.20 -24.01
C ASN A 589 -26.26 26.99 -23.22
N VAL A 590 -27.11 26.07 -22.77
CA VAL A 590 -26.65 24.85 -22.10
C VAL A 590 -26.35 23.81 -23.16
N THR A 591 -25.05 23.65 -23.44
CA THR A 591 -24.54 22.64 -24.38
C THR A 591 -24.31 21.33 -23.64
N VAL A 592 -24.84 20.25 -24.20
CA VAL A 592 -24.58 18.88 -23.77
C VAL A 592 -23.29 18.39 -24.41
N ASN A 593 -22.33 18.02 -23.57
CA ASN A 593 -21.08 17.40 -23.99
C ASN A 593 -21.27 15.89 -24.20
N ILE A 594 -20.40 15.32 -25.02
CA ILE A 594 -20.32 13.87 -25.19
C ILE A 594 -19.30 13.32 -24.21
N THR A 595 -19.68 12.32 -23.42
CA THR A 595 -18.76 11.46 -22.68
C THR A 595 -18.65 10.14 -23.42
N THR A 596 -17.44 9.80 -23.84
CA THR A 596 -17.11 8.55 -24.54
C THR A 596 -17.06 7.35 -23.59
N PHE A 597 -16.92 6.14 -24.12
CA PHE A 597 -16.99 4.92 -23.31
C PHE A 597 -15.88 4.82 -22.24
N TYR A 598 -14.67 5.29 -22.53
CA TYR A 598 -13.58 5.38 -21.54
C TYR A 598 -13.48 6.77 -20.88
N GLY A 599 -14.53 7.59 -20.98
CA GLY A 599 -14.70 8.78 -20.15
C GLY A 599 -14.16 10.09 -20.71
N MET A 600 -13.51 10.10 -21.88
CA MET A 600 -13.10 11.36 -22.54
C MET A 600 -14.31 12.24 -22.81
N GLU A 601 -14.24 13.51 -22.42
CA GLU A 601 -15.26 14.50 -22.72
C GLU A 601 -14.96 15.22 -24.04
N ILE A 602 -15.95 15.22 -24.94
CA ILE A 602 -15.95 15.96 -26.19
C ILE A 602 -16.99 17.08 -26.10
N GLY A 603 -16.51 18.30 -25.89
CA GLY A 603 -17.31 19.52 -25.96
C GLY A 603 -17.42 20.01 -27.40
N ILE A 604 -18.61 20.38 -27.84
CA ILE A 604 -18.86 20.87 -29.21
C ILE A 604 -19.64 22.18 -29.14
N GLU A 605 -18.97 23.31 -29.41
CA GLU A 605 -19.58 24.64 -29.45
C GLU A 605 -19.72 25.11 -30.90
N ASN A 606 -20.96 25.32 -31.35
CA ASN A 606 -21.22 25.96 -32.62
C ASN A 606 -21.06 27.48 -32.52
N ALA A 607 -19.84 27.98 -32.67
CA ALA A 607 -19.48 29.40 -32.54
C ALA A 607 -19.92 30.29 -33.73
N SER A 608 -20.80 29.82 -34.63
CA SER A 608 -21.26 30.59 -35.80
C SER A 608 -22.19 31.78 -35.48
N ILE A 609 -22.34 32.16 -34.21
CA ILE A 609 -23.04 33.38 -33.78
C ILE A 609 -22.22 34.11 -32.71
N ARG A 610 -21.16 34.82 -33.08
CA ARG A 610 -20.73 36.03 -32.35
C ARG A 610 -20.37 37.14 -33.34
N ASP A 611 -20.96 38.28 -33.05
CA ASP A 611 -21.00 39.52 -33.84
C ASP A 611 -19.64 39.91 -34.45
N SER A 612 -19.72 40.35 -35.70
CA SER A 612 -18.72 40.86 -36.64
C SER A 612 -17.91 42.09 -36.17
N GLY A 613 -17.59 42.18 -34.88
CA GLY A 613 -16.88 43.32 -34.27
C GLY A 613 -15.55 43.01 -33.57
N SER A 614 -15.21 41.75 -33.27
CA SER A 614 -14.08 41.43 -32.37
C SER A 614 -12.98 40.52 -32.92
N GLY A 615 -13.04 40.11 -34.18
CA GLY A 615 -11.97 39.27 -34.78
C GLY A 615 -11.93 37.83 -34.24
N VAL A 616 -13.08 37.27 -33.86
CA VAL A 616 -13.21 35.89 -33.36
C VAL A 616 -13.70 34.96 -34.47
N ASN A 617 -13.18 33.73 -34.46
CA ASN A 617 -13.30 32.69 -35.49
C ASN A 617 -14.74 32.37 -35.95
N VAL A 618 -14.93 32.29 -37.27
CA VAL A 618 -16.14 31.75 -37.93
C VAL A 618 -16.00 30.22 -38.02
N GLY A 619 -16.64 29.45 -37.13
CA GLY A 619 -16.51 27.98 -37.14
C GLY A 619 -17.23 27.23 -36.02
N THR A 620 -17.01 25.91 -35.96
CA THR A 620 -17.42 25.01 -34.87
C THR A 620 -16.19 24.58 -34.09
N VAL A 621 -16.20 24.82 -32.78
CA VAL A 621 -15.11 24.48 -31.88
C VAL A 621 -15.38 23.13 -31.25
N VAL A 622 -14.40 22.23 -31.28
CA VAL A 622 -14.46 20.93 -30.62
C VAL A 622 -13.31 20.83 -29.64
N SER A 623 -13.61 20.55 -28.38
CA SER A 623 -12.62 20.34 -27.32
C SER A 623 -12.66 18.90 -26.82
N PHE A 624 -11.50 18.26 -26.73
CA PHE A 624 -11.29 16.96 -26.11
C PHE A 624 -10.61 17.19 -24.76
N LYS A 625 -11.21 16.68 -23.69
CA LYS A 625 -10.75 16.88 -22.32
C LYS A 625 -10.80 15.57 -21.57
N THR A 626 -9.77 15.27 -20.80
CA THR A 626 -9.91 14.22 -19.79
C THR A 626 -10.99 14.63 -18.79
N PRO A 627 -11.80 13.67 -18.32
CA PRO A 627 -12.71 13.93 -17.23
C PRO A 627 -11.89 14.37 -16.02
N ASP A 628 -12.38 15.37 -15.29
CA ASP A 628 -11.72 15.92 -14.10
C ASP A 628 -12.86 16.29 -13.14
N ASN A 629 -12.98 15.52 -12.07
CA ASN A 629 -14.00 15.72 -11.03
C ASN A 629 -13.62 16.85 -10.04
N THR A 630 -12.34 17.24 -9.98
CA THR A 630 -11.87 18.34 -9.12
C THR A 630 -12.37 19.70 -9.60
N ARG A 631 -12.71 19.84 -10.90
CA ARG A 631 -13.41 21.01 -11.47
C ARG A 631 -14.85 21.20 -10.97
N GLU A 632 -15.46 20.22 -10.30
CA GLU A 632 -16.81 20.32 -9.71
C GLU A 632 -16.83 20.40 -8.18
N GLY A 633 -15.68 20.61 -7.53
CA GLY A 633 -15.64 21.00 -6.12
C GLY A 633 -16.09 19.92 -5.11
N GLY A 634 -16.11 18.64 -5.49
CA GLY A 634 -16.42 17.58 -4.54
C GLY A 634 -16.35 16.15 -5.06
N THR A 635 -15.14 15.57 -5.12
CA THR A 635 -14.94 14.12 -4.92
C THR A 635 -13.59 13.87 -4.24
N THR A 636 -13.55 12.88 -3.36
CA THR A 636 -12.47 12.57 -2.41
C THR A 636 -11.55 11.43 -2.85
N GLU A 637 -11.56 11.03 -4.12
CA GLU A 637 -10.82 9.81 -4.54
C GLU A 637 -9.71 10.03 -5.57
N ASP A 638 -9.37 11.27 -5.93
CA ASP A 638 -8.09 11.51 -6.60
C ASP A 638 -7.56 12.92 -6.31
N THR A 639 -6.57 13.01 -5.43
CA THR A 639 -5.99 14.31 -5.05
C THR A 639 -4.75 14.68 -5.88
N VAL A 640 -4.37 13.86 -6.87
CA VAL A 640 -3.19 14.11 -7.73
C VAL A 640 -3.53 14.24 -9.22
N GLU A 641 -4.78 14.08 -9.62
CA GLU A 641 -5.25 14.56 -10.92
C GLU A 641 -5.32 16.11 -10.99
N THR A 642 -4.22 16.79 -10.64
CA THR A 642 -3.88 18.06 -11.27
C THR A 642 -3.12 17.84 -12.58
N LEU A 643 -2.88 16.57 -12.97
CA LEU A 643 -2.62 16.14 -14.34
C LEU A 643 -3.86 16.39 -15.21
N GLN A 644 -4.14 17.66 -15.49
CA GLN A 644 -5.03 17.97 -16.60
C GLN A 644 -4.27 17.59 -17.86
N ALA A 645 -4.67 16.47 -18.50
CA ALA A 645 -4.22 16.17 -19.84
C ALA A 645 -4.42 17.44 -20.68
N THR A 646 -3.47 17.71 -21.57
CA THR A 646 -3.54 18.92 -22.38
C THR A 646 -4.82 18.88 -23.20
N ASP A 647 -5.78 19.74 -22.87
CA ASP A 647 -7.00 19.92 -23.65
C ASP A 647 -6.62 20.10 -25.12
N LEU A 648 -7.15 19.25 -25.98
CA LEU A 648 -7.01 19.43 -27.41
C LEU A 648 -8.24 20.15 -27.93
N VAL A 649 -8.05 21.34 -28.51
CA VAL A 649 -9.14 22.11 -29.11
C VAL A 649 -8.86 22.31 -30.59
N VAL A 650 -9.83 21.95 -31.41
CA VAL A 650 -9.83 22.21 -32.85
C VAL A 650 -10.96 23.16 -33.22
N ASN A 651 -10.72 23.98 -34.23
CA ASN A 651 -11.73 24.75 -34.92
C ASN A 651 -11.98 24.14 -36.30
N LEU A 652 -13.24 24.01 -36.64
CA LEU A 652 -13.67 23.58 -37.95
C LEU A 652 -14.33 24.75 -38.68
N THR A 653 -13.83 25.09 -39.87
CA THR A 653 -14.26 26.26 -40.64
C THR A 653 -14.58 25.91 -42.09
N ALA A 654 -15.38 26.71 -42.79
CA ALA A 654 -15.55 26.58 -44.25
C ALA A 654 -14.59 27.51 -44.99
N ASP A 655 -13.83 26.96 -45.95
CA ASP A 655 -13.03 27.74 -46.88
C ASP A 655 -13.88 28.41 -47.97
N SER A 656 -13.23 29.23 -48.78
CA SER A 656 -13.85 29.92 -49.92
C SER A 656 -14.27 28.99 -51.07
N ASN A 657 -13.91 27.71 -51.02
CA ASN A 657 -14.16 26.69 -52.05
C ASN A 657 -15.16 25.61 -51.59
N THR A 658 -16.00 25.90 -50.59
CA THR A 658 -16.96 24.93 -50.01
C THR A 658 -16.29 23.68 -49.43
N LYS A 659 -15.07 23.81 -48.90
CA LYS A 659 -14.39 22.74 -48.17
C LYS A 659 -14.39 23.05 -46.68
N VAL A 660 -14.39 22.00 -45.88
CA VAL A 660 -14.17 22.15 -44.44
C VAL A 660 -12.66 22.09 -44.16
N VAL A 661 -12.18 22.99 -43.31
CA VAL A 661 -10.80 23.06 -42.84
C VAL A 661 -10.76 22.79 -41.35
N LEU A 662 -9.87 21.89 -40.93
CA LEU A 662 -9.57 21.60 -39.53
C LEU A 662 -8.32 22.38 -39.14
N GLY A 663 -8.40 23.15 -38.06
CA GLY A 663 -7.27 23.90 -37.51
C GLY A 663 -7.19 23.74 -36.01
N LEU A 664 -5.99 23.65 -35.45
CA LEU A 664 -5.80 23.66 -34.01
C LEU A 664 -6.05 25.07 -33.46
N LEU A 665 -6.82 25.16 -32.39
CA LEU A 665 -6.94 26.36 -31.57
C LEU A 665 -5.95 26.26 -30.42
N THR A 666 -5.41 27.37 -29.94
CA THR A 666 -4.49 27.38 -28.80
C THR A 666 -4.95 28.41 -27.78
N GLY A 667 -4.90 28.07 -26.49
CA GLY A 667 -5.32 28.96 -25.41
C GLY A 667 -6.84 29.19 -25.32
N TYR A 668 -7.64 28.30 -25.92
CA TYR A 668 -9.11 28.36 -25.86
C TYR A 668 -9.66 27.88 -24.51
N THR A 669 -9.01 26.90 -23.89
CA THR A 669 -9.31 26.43 -22.53
C THR A 669 -8.10 26.57 -21.60
N ALA A 670 -8.36 26.64 -20.29
CA ALA A 670 -7.31 26.57 -19.28
C ALA A 670 -6.68 25.15 -19.31
N GLY A 671 -5.35 25.09 -19.47
CA GLY A 671 -4.58 23.84 -19.60
C GLY A 671 -4.12 23.49 -21.02
N GLN A 672 -4.62 24.21 -22.04
CA GLN A 672 -4.27 23.93 -23.44
C GLN A 672 -2.84 24.39 -23.83
N LYS A 673 -2.03 23.51 -24.44
CA LYS A 673 -0.71 23.81 -25.04
C LYS A 673 -0.77 23.95 -26.58
N VAL A 674 0.25 24.57 -27.15
CA VAL A 674 0.38 24.85 -28.60
C VAL A 674 0.79 23.58 -29.35
N ALA A 675 -0.04 23.11 -30.28
CA ALA A 675 0.28 22.00 -31.18
C ALA A 675 0.34 22.46 -32.66
N GLY A 676 1.16 21.79 -33.47
CA GLY A 676 1.35 22.09 -34.91
C GLY A 676 0.24 21.48 -35.79
N GLY A 677 -0.20 22.22 -36.82
CA GLY A 677 -1.40 21.93 -37.62
C GLY A 677 -1.46 20.52 -38.25
N ALA A 678 -2.66 19.96 -38.37
CA ALA A 678 -2.92 18.63 -38.93
C ALA A 678 -4.20 18.60 -39.81
N ASP A 679 -4.18 17.84 -40.90
CA ASP A 679 -5.32 17.64 -41.82
C ASP A 679 -6.22 16.44 -41.43
N LYS A 680 -5.80 15.63 -40.45
CA LYS A 680 -6.56 14.54 -39.83
C LYS A 680 -6.25 14.52 -38.34
N LEU A 681 -7.27 14.33 -37.50
CA LEU A 681 -7.11 14.13 -36.06
C LEU A 681 -7.58 12.73 -35.66
N SER A 682 -6.70 11.98 -35.00
CA SER A 682 -6.98 10.70 -34.36
C SER A 682 -6.39 10.75 -32.96
N LEU A 683 -7.23 10.54 -31.96
CA LEU A 683 -6.85 10.37 -30.56
C LEU A 683 -6.99 8.89 -30.22
N ARG A 684 -6.08 8.37 -29.41
CA ARG A 684 -6.08 6.99 -28.91
C ARG A 684 -6.08 7.00 -27.40
#